data_AF-A0A524NNE6-F1
#
_entry.id   AF-A0A524NNE6-F1
#
_cell.length_a   1.000
_cell.length_b   1.000
_cell.length_c   1.000
_cell.angle_alpha   90.00
_cell.angle_beta   90.00
_cell.angle_gamma   90.00
#
_symmetry.space_group_name_H-M   'P 1'
#
loop_
_entity.id
_entity.type
_entity.pdbx_description
1 polymer ?
#
loop_
_entity_poly.entity_id
_entity_poly.type
_entity_poly.pdbx_seq_one_letter_code
_entity_poly.pdbx_strand_id
1 'polypeptide(L)'
;MSTASNSTGKSARAAMIVAAVMIGQNLAGRALRDGFFLSHFEPNALPTVMIGSSLLSVALVLSSARVFRRFAPVHALPVLFACSALLFVAEWALSFRAPGLAAIAVYLHTTSIGAVVVSGFWSVVNERFDPHTAKQLIGRIAGGATLGGVLGGLAVWQGAAALSIATMILCLGGLNAACAIGVPVIGSRSVTTRREEETDDSALTIFEQTPYLRHLALLVALIAFGAAIYDYAFKAKAAARFGSGGELVGFFALFYLGVGVATFLAQNLLAKRSLARLGLAGNVATLPGAACLLGPLALLFPGLPTMAALRGGTAVLESSLYRSGYELLYTPLSPEKKRPTKTLIDVGGDKLGAAAGGGFAFLVLGIVPEAAEPVLLCAAIGTALAGLLVTRDLHKGYIASLAESLHNHSIAAAELDTVDAATRQAVAETIAFIDRSAVRAGTSSASSGGGSISGTGAHRIGRAEVLAQLRPAARADRAEDLTDTGSPAEVPPRAPAVAPIETWEIDDTLVAIAHLRAGDTARVLATLRRHKPLPDALVGHVVDLLDDDAVAETASEALRTVAPAHTGLLLDTVLRLRSPPPVRRRICDILATLPTQRCASGLVQLLADSEFELRFRAAAALLRVVQRNSALRLPGEQLFAAAGTEAHDCGRLWRYQTTIEGKLTDVAPAHSAAGKRVIHGLAYVFTLLFTVLDREPLRLAIGALAADDAAQRGTGLEYLHNVLPPDLREALWPLLEDRRLSLGTLRAESDILAEIIGQARPGAIDLEAVRKRVKARRADTSH
;
A
#
# COMPACT_ATOMS: atom_id res chain seq x y z
N MET A 1 -31.41 16.66 3.48
CA MET A 1 -30.38 16.03 2.62
C MET A 1 -30.38 16.50 1.15
N SER A 2 -31.49 16.98 0.56
CA SER A 2 -31.54 17.39 -0.87
C SER A 2 -30.75 18.67 -1.23
N THR A 3 -30.67 19.65 -0.33
CA THR A 3 -30.00 20.94 -0.59
C THR A 3 -28.47 20.88 -0.57
N ALA A 4 -27.88 19.98 0.22
CA ALA A 4 -26.42 19.81 0.33
C ALA A 4 -25.79 19.06 -0.87
N SER A 5 -26.53 18.16 -1.50
CA SER A 5 -26.12 17.48 -2.74
C SER A 5 -26.00 18.46 -3.91
N ASN A 6 -26.98 19.37 -4.04
CA ASN A 6 -27.02 20.36 -5.12
C ASN A 6 -25.92 21.43 -5.03
N SER A 7 -25.46 21.82 -3.84
CA SER A 7 -24.38 22.82 -3.67
C SER A 7 -23.01 22.25 -4.03
N THR A 8 -22.76 20.98 -3.72
CA THR A 8 -21.51 20.28 -4.03
C THR A 8 -21.35 20.10 -5.55
N GLY A 9 -22.42 19.72 -6.25
CA GLY A 9 -22.41 19.60 -7.72
C GLY A 9 -22.24 20.92 -8.48
N LYS A 10 -22.70 22.05 -7.93
CA LYS A 10 -22.43 23.39 -8.49
C LYS A 10 -20.97 23.79 -8.29
N SER A 11 -20.44 23.59 -7.08
CA SER A 11 -19.04 23.90 -6.73
C SER A 11 -18.06 23.10 -7.59
N ALA A 12 -18.34 21.81 -7.82
CA ALA A 12 -17.54 20.94 -8.67
C ALA A 12 -17.54 21.40 -10.14
N ARG A 13 -18.70 21.81 -10.68
CA ARG A 13 -18.78 22.37 -12.05
C ARG A 13 -18.01 23.68 -12.19
N ALA A 14 -18.13 24.58 -11.22
CA ALA A 14 -17.33 25.80 -11.18
C ALA A 14 -15.83 25.48 -11.17
N ALA A 15 -15.39 24.54 -10.34
CA ALA A 15 -14.00 24.11 -10.28
C ALA A 15 -13.50 23.52 -11.61
N MET A 16 -14.32 22.70 -12.30
CA MET A 16 -13.98 22.17 -13.64
C MET A 16 -13.81 23.28 -14.68
N ILE A 17 -14.72 24.27 -14.71
CA ILE A 17 -14.66 25.38 -15.66
C ILE A 17 -13.44 26.27 -15.37
N VAL A 18 -13.23 26.64 -14.09
CA VAL A 18 -12.05 27.44 -13.69
C VAL A 18 -10.75 26.71 -14.02
N ALA A 19 -10.67 25.41 -13.76
CA ALA A 19 -9.51 24.60 -14.13
C ALA A 19 -9.26 24.61 -15.64
N ALA A 20 -10.32 24.46 -16.44
CA ALA A 20 -10.22 24.51 -17.90
C ALA A 20 -9.72 25.87 -18.39
N VAL A 21 -10.31 26.96 -17.92
CA VAL A 21 -9.92 28.33 -18.32
C VAL A 21 -8.49 28.65 -17.88
N MET A 22 -8.12 28.30 -16.65
CA MET A 22 -6.79 28.54 -16.08
C MET A 22 -5.69 27.78 -16.85
N ILE A 23 -5.88 26.49 -17.12
CA ILE A 23 -4.88 25.69 -17.85
C ILE A 23 -4.85 26.08 -19.33
N GLY A 24 -6.01 26.40 -19.93
CA GLY A 24 -6.08 26.95 -21.27
C GLY A 24 -5.31 28.27 -21.39
N GLN A 25 -5.47 29.18 -20.43
CA GLN A 25 -4.73 30.43 -20.36
C GLN A 25 -3.22 30.19 -20.20
N ASN A 26 -2.81 29.26 -19.32
CA ASN A 26 -1.38 28.95 -19.13
C ASN A 26 -0.73 28.40 -20.41
N LEU A 27 -1.41 27.48 -21.12
CA LEU A 27 -0.87 26.92 -22.37
C LEU A 27 -0.84 27.98 -23.48
N ALA A 28 -1.91 28.75 -23.61
CA ALA A 28 -2.03 29.85 -24.56
C ALA A 28 -0.94 30.91 -24.32
N GLY A 29 -0.74 31.29 -23.07
CA GLY A 29 0.29 32.25 -22.65
C GLY A 29 1.71 31.76 -22.93
N ARG A 30 1.97 30.45 -22.84
CA ARG A 30 3.29 29.88 -23.18
C ARG A 30 3.58 29.99 -24.69
N ALA A 31 2.62 29.68 -25.55
CA ALA A 31 2.79 29.85 -26.99
C ALA A 31 2.96 31.33 -27.38
N LEU A 32 2.10 32.20 -26.83
CA LEU A 32 2.12 33.63 -27.14
C LEU A 32 3.40 34.31 -26.67
N ARG A 33 3.85 34.05 -25.43
CA ARG A 33 5.06 34.68 -24.89
C ARG A 33 6.31 34.30 -25.69
N ASP A 34 6.43 33.03 -26.08
CA ASP A 34 7.63 32.52 -26.73
C ASP A 34 7.72 33.10 -28.14
N GLY A 35 6.60 33.11 -28.88
CA GLY A 35 6.55 33.72 -30.20
C GLY A 35 6.68 35.26 -30.16
N PHE A 36 6.05 35.94 -29.19
CA PHE A 36 6.14 37.39 -29.07
C PHE A 36 7.55 37.87 -28.70
N PHE A 37 8.23 37.17 -27.81
CA PHE A 37 9.62 37.45 -27.46
C PHE A 37 10.56 37.27 -28.66
N LEU A 38 10.47 36.14 -29.36
CA LEU A 38 11.31 35.86 -30.53
C LEU A 38 10.94 36.68 -31.77
N SER A 39 9.81 37.39 -31.73
CA SER A 39 9.47 38.38 -32.76
C SER A 39 10.23 39.69 -32.62
N HIS A 40 10.79 39.98 -31.43
CA HIS A 40 11.45 41.24 -31.12
C HIS A 40 12.91 41.08 -30.69
N PHE A 41 13.29 39.89 -30.23
CA PHE A 41 14.63 39.59 -29.76
C PHE A 41 15.19 38.38 -30.50
N GLU A 42 16.49 38.40 -30.76
CA GLU A 42 17.19 37.25 -31.29
C GLU A 42 17.18 36.07 -30.30
N PRO A 43 17.29 34.82 -30.77
CA PRO A 43 17.34 33.65 -29.90
C PRO A 43 18.39 33.74 -28.79
N ASN A 44 19.51 34.42 -29.03
CA ASN A 44 20.60 34.60 -28.07
C ASN A 44 20.18 35.36 -26.79
N ALA A 45 19.07 36.09 -26.81
CA ALA A 45 18.51 36.77 -25.64
C ALA A 45 17.62 35.86 -24.77
N LEU A 46 17.19 34.69 -25.26
CA LEU A 46 16.35 33.75 -24.51
C LEU A 46 16.96 33.34 -23.17
N PRO A 47 18.26 32.96 -23.08
CA PRO A 47 18.83 32.52 -21.81
C PRO A 47 18.72 33.59 -20.71
N THR A 48 18.90 34.87 -21.05
CA THR A 48 18.80 35.98 -20.10
C THR A 48 17.39 36.13 -19.53
N VAL A 49 16.36 36.11 -20.38
CA VAL A 49 14.98 36.20 -19.90
C VAL A 49 14.53 34.93 -19.16
N MET A 50 15.06 33.77 -19.54
CA MET A 50 14.85 32.52 -18.81
C MET A 50 15.38 32.60 -17.37
N ILE A 51 16.64 33.06 -17.18
CA ILE A 51 17.23 33.28 -15.85
C ILE A 51 16.36 34.25 -15.04
N GLY A 52 16.01 35.41 -15.62
CA GLY A 52 15.19 36.42 -14.95
C GLY A 52 13.82 35.87 -14.53
N SER A 53 13.15 35.13 -15.42
CA SER A 53 11.85 34.51 -15.14
C SER A 53 11.90 33.43 -14.06
N SER A 54 12.99 32.65 -14.01
CA SER A 54 13.22 31.62 -12.99
C SER A 54 13.42 32.24 -11.62
N LEU A 55 14.28 33.27 -11.51
CA LEU A 55 14.50 33.99 -10.26
C LEU A 55 13.22 34.66 -9.74
N LEU A 56 12.48 35.33 -10.64
CA LEU A 56 11.20 35.95 -10.31
C LEU A 56 10.15 34.90 -9.88
N SER A 57 10.13 33.73 -10.51
CA SER A 57 9.23 32.63 -10.13
C SER A 57 9.52 32.11 -8.73
N VAL A 58 10.79 31.92 -8.36
CA VAL A 58 11.18 31.51 -6.99
C VAL A 58 10.71 32.56 -5.98
N ALA A 59 10.97 33.84 -6.25
CA ALA A 59 10.56 34.93 -5.37
C ALA A 59 9.04 34.98 -5.17
N LEU A 60 8.27 34.83 -6.26
CA LEU A 60 6.81 34.81 -6.22
C LEU A 60 6.25 33.59 -5.49
N VAL A 61 6.78 32.39 -5.72
CA VAL A 61 6.32 31.19 -5.00
C VAL A 61 6.57 31.32 -3.50
N LEU A 62 7.79 31.71 -3.09
CA LEU A 62 8.11 31.90 -1.66
C LEU A 62 7.23 32.98 -1.01
N SER A 63 6.92 34.05 -1.75
CA SER A 63 6.02 35.11 -1.27
C SER A 63 4.57 34.63 -1.17
N SER A 64 4.10 33.88 -2.16
CA SER A 64 2.73 33.34 -2.19
C SER A 64 2.46 32.36 -1.06
N ALA A 65 3.46 31.56 -0.66
CA ALA A 65 3.36 30.68 0.49
C ALA A 65 3.06 31.47 1.78
N ARG A 66 3.67 32.65 1.96
CA ARG A 66 3.38 33.53 3.12
C ARG A 66 1.97 34.13 3.03
N VAL A 67 1.52 34.50 1.84
CA VAL A 67 0.18 35.06 1.61
C VAL A 67 -0.90 34.01 1.89
N PHE A 68 -0.77 32.80 1.36
CA PHE A 68 -1.72 31.71 1.61
C PHE A 68 -1.73 31.21 3.06
N ARG A 69 -0.66 31.44 3.83
CA ARG A 69 -0.67 31.24 5.29
C ARG A 69 -1.45 32.31 6.05
N ARG A 70 -1.55 33.53 5.50
CA ARG A 70 -2.23 34.66 6.16
C ARG A 70 -3.68 34.82 5.71
N PHE A 71 -3.98 34.50 4.46
CA PHE A 71 -5.30 34.61 3.85
C PHE A 71 -5.68 33.26 3.25
N ALA A 72 -6.92 32.83 3.46
CA ALA A 72 -7.41 31.60 2.83
C ALA A 72 -7.26 31.69 1.29
N PRO A 73 -6.76 30.64 0.62
CA PRO A 73 -6.55 30.58 -0.84
C PRO A 73 -7.75 31.06 -1.66
N VAL A 74 -8.98 30.79 -1.22
CA VAL A 74 -10.21 31.21 -1.91
C VAL A 74 -10.35 32.73 -2.05
N HIS A 75 -9.72 33.52 -1.18
CA HIS A 75 -9.75 34.98 -1.21
C HIS A 75 -8.49 35.57 -1.85
N ALA A 76 -7.33 34.96 -1.62
CA ALA A 76 -6.07 35.43 -2.18
C ALA A 76 -5.94 35.15 -3.69
N LEU A 77 -6.42 33.99 -4.15
CA LEU A 77 -6.29 33.57 -5.54
C LEU A 77 -7.08 34.43 -6.54
N PRO A 78 -8.35 34.84 -6.27
CA PRO A 78 -9.07 35.77 -7.13
C PRO A 78 -8.35 37.11 -7.29
N VAL A 79 -7.77 37.64 -6.22
CA VAL A 79 -7.02 38.90 -6.26
C VAL A 79 -5.78 38.74 -7.13
N LEU A 80 -5.06 37.62 -7.01
CA LEU A 80 -3.92 37.33 -7.87
C LEU A 80 -4.31 37.27 -9.36
N PHE A 81 -5.42 36.61 -9.69
CA PHE A 81 -5.95 36.57 -11.05
C PHE A 81 -6.37 37.96 -11.55
N ALA A 82 -7.02 38.78 -10.71
CA ALA A 82 -7.42 40.14 -11.06
C ALA A 82 -6.20 41.04 -11.30
N CYS A 83 -5.19 40.98 -10.44
CA CYS A 83 -3.92 41.68 -10.65
C CYS A 83 -3.23 41.24 -11.95
N SER A 84 -3.22 39.94 -12.23
CA SER A 84 -2.69 39.39 -13.48
C SER A 84 -3.47 39.87 -14.71
N ALA A 85 -4.81 39.91 -14.64
CA ALA A 85 -5.65 40.42 -15.72
C ALA A 85 -5.36 41.91 -15.99
N LEU A 86 -5.23 42.74 -14.95
CA LEU A 86 -4.84 44.14 -15.08
C LEU A 86 -3.43 44.30 -15.64
N LEU A 87 -2.50 43.43 -15.26
CA LEU A 87 -1.14 43.43 -15.80
C LEU A 87 -1.14 43.10 -17.30
N PHE A 88 -1.97 42.15 -17.76
CA PHE A 88 -2.15 41.89 -19.19
C PHE A 88 -2.74 43.09 -19.96
N VAL A 89 -3.64 43.86 -19.35
CA VAL A 89 -4.15 45.11 -19.95
C VAL A 89 -3.03 46.16 -20.06
N ALA A 90 -2.18 46.26 -19.03
CA ALA A 90 -1.01 47.15 -19.07
C ALA A 90 0.02 46.69 -20.13
N GLU A 91 0.29 45.39 -20.24
CA GLU A 91 1.16 44.79 -21.25
C GLU A 91 0.62 44.98 -22.67
N TRP A 92 -0.70 44.85 -22.85
CA TRP A 92 -1.39 45.16 -24.10
C TRP A 92 -1.20 46.64 -24.48
N ALA A 93 -1.42 47.57 -23.55
CA ALA A 93 -1.19 49.00 -23.80
C ALA A 93 0.29 49.31 -24.07
N LEU A 94 1.21 48.62 -23.39
CA LEU A 94 2.65 48.73 -23.59
C LEU A 94 3.08 48.18 -24.96
N SER A 95 2.39 47.17 -25.48
CA SER A 95 2.72 46.54 -26.77
C SER A 95 2.66 47.51 -27.95
N PHE A 96 1.83 48.56 -27.87
CA PHE A 96 1.78 49.62 -28.89
C PHE A 96 2.87 50.68 -28.75
N ARG A 97 3.36 50.93 -27.53
CA ARG A 97 4.34 52.00 -27.25
C ARG A 97 5.79 51.50 -27.25
N ALA A 98 6.01 50.33 -26.66
CA ALA A 98 7.32 49.72 -26.48
C ALA A 98 7.19 48.19 -26.60
N PRO A 99 7.02 47.65 -27.82
CA PRO A 99 6.73 46.24 -28.03
C PRO A 99 7.80 45.29 -27.49
N GLY A 100 9.08 45.68 -27.53
CA GLY A 100 10.17 44.92 -26.92
C GLY A 100 10.05 44.80 -25.39
N LEU A 101 9.71 45.90 -24.70
CA LEU A 101 9.48 45.86 -23.24
C LEU A 101 8.23 45.06 -22.89
N ALA A 102 7.17 45.17 -23.71
CA ALA A 102 5.97 44.35 -23.54
C ALA A 102 6.29 42.86 -23.71
N ALA A 103 7.15 42.48 -24.65
CA ALA A 103 7.53 41.08 -24.84
C ALA A 103 8.31 40.51 -23.65
N ILE A 104 9.23 41.29 -23.07
CA ILE A 104 9.92 40.91 -21.82
C ILE A 104 8.89 40.79 -20.68
N ALA A 105 8.02 41.78 -20.51
CA ALA A 105 7.02 41.81 -19.43
C ALA A 105 6.09 40.58 -19.50
N VAL A 106 5.50 40.30 -20.67
CA VAL A 106 4.63 39.13 -20.90
C VAL A 106 5.38 37.83 -20.61
N TYR A 107 6.65 37.72 -21.03
CA TYR A 107 7.46 36.52 -20.79
C TYR A 107 7.70 36.28 -19.30
N LEU A 108 8.11 37.32 -18.57
CA LEU A 108 8.33 37.26 -17.12
C LEU A 108 7.02 36.95 -16.39
N HIS A 109 5.95 37.69 -16.69
CA HIS A 109 4.65 37.55 -16.06
C HIS A 109 4.08 36.13 -16.22
N THR A 110 3.95 35.64 -17.45
CA THR A 110 3.38 34.31 -17.74
C THR A 110 4.24 33.17 -17.18
N THR A 111 5.56 33.29 -17.18
CA THR A 111 6.46 32.25 -16.68
C THR A 111 6.44 32.18 -15.16
N SER A 112 6.40 33.32 -14.48
CA SER A 112 6.53 33.36 -13.03
C SER A 112 5.22 33.10 -12.30
N ILE A 113 4.06 33.44 -12.88
CA ILE A 113 2.76 33.32 -12.21
C ILE A 113 2.13 31.93 -12.29
N GLY A 114 2.42 31.16 -13.35
CA GLY A 114 1.71 29.90 -13.64
C GLY A 114 1.77 28.88 -12.50
N ALA A 115 2.95 28.68 -11.90
CA ALA A 115 3.13 27.74 -10.79
C ALA A 115 2.32 28.15 -9.54
N VAL A 116 2.30 29.46 -9.23
CA VAL A 116 1.58 30.01 -8.07
C VAL A 116 0.07 29.80 -8.23
N VAL A 117 -0.44 30.08 -9.41
CA VAL A 117 -1.88 30.00 -9.70
C VAL A 117 -2.37 28.55 -9.70
N VAL A 118 -1.63 27.63 -10.33
CA VAL A 118 -1.98 26.19 -10.32
C VAL A 118 -1.93 25.64 -8.89
N SER A 119 -0.88 25.96 -8.13
CA SER A 119 -0.77 25.54 -6.72
C SER A 119 -1.90 26.10 -5.86
N GLY A 120 -2.20 27.40 -5.99
CA GLY A 120 -3.27 28.05 -5.26
C GLY A 120 -4.65 27.46 -5.58
N PHE A 121 -4.89 27.13 -6.86
CA PHE A 121 -6.14 26.48 -7.29
C PHE A 121 -6.34 25.12 -6.63
N TRP A 122 -5.31 24.26 -6.63
CA TRP A 122 -5.40 22.97 -5.95
C TRP A 122 -5.60 23.12 -4.44
N SER A 123 -5.05 24.17 -3.83
CA SER A 123 -5.33 24.50 -2.43
C SER A 123 -6.81 24.83 -2.20
N VAL A 124 -7.44 25.63 -3.07
CA VAL A 124 -8.89 25.94 -3.00
C VAL A 124 -9.73 24.67 -3.15
N VAL A 125 -9.38 23.78 -4.08
CA VAL A 125 -10.09 22.50 -4.30
C VAL A 125 -9.98 21.62 -3.05
N ASN A 126 -8.78 21.48 -2.49
CA ASN A 126 -8.53 20.65 -1.31
C ASN A 126 -9.20 21.20 -0.04
N GLU A 127 -9.32 22.52 0.12
CA GLU A 127 -10.07 23.13 1.23
C GLU A 127 -11.59 22.97 1.08
N ARG A 128 -12.09 22.87 -0.15
CA ARG A 128 -13.53 22.81 -0.42
C ARG A 128 -14.11 21.41 -0.34
N PHE A 129 -13.43 20.42 -0.89
CA PHE A 129 -13.95 19.06 -1.03
C PHE A 129 -13.38 18.11 0.02
N ASP A 130 -14.25 17.34 0.68
CA ASP A 130 -13.83 16.30 1.62
C ASP A 130 -12.98 15.22 0.92
N PRO A 131 -11.90 14.69 1.52
CA PRO A 131 -11.01 13.72 0.90
C PRO A 131 -11.72 12.51 0.26
N HIS A 132 -12.82 12.03 0.84
CA HIS A 132 -13.57 10.88 0.31
C HIS A 132 -14.34 11.23 -0.97
N THR A 133 -14.92 12.43 -1.03
CA THR A 133 -15.69 12.89 -2.20
C THR A 133 -14.74 13.44 -3.28
N ALA A 134 -13.59 13.95 -2.86
CA ALA A 134 -12.56 14.53 -3.72
C ALA A 134 -11.97 13.51 -4.69
N LYS A 135 -11.85 12.22 -4.34
CA LYS A 135 -11.27 11.18 -5.23
C LYS A 135 -11.89 11.16 -6.63
N GLN A 136 -13.22 11.20 -6.74
CA GLN A 136 -13.91 11.19 -8.04
C GLN A 136 -13.99 12.58 -8.68
N LEU A 137 -14.10 13.63 -7.87
CA LEU A 137 -14.20 15.01 -8.34
C LEU A 137 -12.88 15.54 -8.91
N ILE A 138 -11.76 15.21 -8.27
CA ILE A 138 -10.40 15.57 -8.71
C ILE A 138 -10.13 15.04 -10.11
N GLY A 139 -10.52 13.79 -10.41
CA GLY A 139 -10.38 13.22 -11.75
C GLY A 139 -11.15 14.01 -12.81
N ARG A 140 -12.38 14.47 -12.49
CA ARG A 140 -13.18 15.30 -13.40
C ARG A 140 -12.61 16.73 -13.55
N ILE A 141 -12.13 17.33 -12.48
CA ILE A 141 -11.48 18.66 -12.48
C ILE A 141 -10.19 18.61 -13.30
N ALA A 142 -9.36 17.58 -13.10
CA ALA A 142 -8.14 17.34 -13.88
C ALA A 142 -8.46 17.08 -15.37
N GLY A 143 -9.54 16.34 -15.66
CA GLY A 143 -10.06 16.18 -17.01
C GLY A 143 -10.46 17.52 -17.65
N GLY A 144 -11.15 18.38 -16.90
CA GLY A 144 -11.51 19.74 -17.32
C GLY A 144 -10.28 20.61 -17.59
N ALA A 145 -9.28 20.59 -16.70
CA ALA A 145 -7.99 21.24 -16.91
C ALA A 145 -7.32 20.79 -18.22
N THR A 146 -7.30 19.48 -18.49
CA THR A 146 -6.67 18.93 -19.69
C THR A 146 -7.41 19.37 -20.96
N LEU A 147 -8.74 19.29 -20.96
CA LEU A 147 -9.57 19.79 -22.06
C LEU A 147 -9.34 21.29 -22.30
N GLY A 148 -9.27 22.08 -21.22
CA GLY A 148 -8.96 23.50 -21.27
C GLY A 148 -7.61 23.79 -21.92
N GLY A 149 -6.57 23.02 -21.59
CA GLY A 149 -5.27 23.09 -22.26
C GLY A 149 -5.39 22.87 -23.78
N VAL A 150 -6.07 21.80 -24.20
CA VAL A 150 -6.30 21.50 -25.62
C VAL A 150 -7.04 22.66 -26.32
N LEU A 151 -8.12 23.16 -25.72
CA LEU A 151 -8.89 24.28 -26.26
C LEU A 151 -8.08 25.57 -26.31
N GLY A 152 -7.26 25.85 -25.30
CA GLY A 152 -6.38 27.02 -25.26
C GLY A 152 -5.31 26.98 -26.35
N GLY A 153 -4.67 25.83 -26.56
CA GLY A 153 -3.71 25.63 -27.65
C GLY A 153 -4.36 25.78 -29.02
N LEU A 154 -5.55 25.20 -29.23
CA LEU A 154 -6.31 25.33 -30.46
C LEU A 154 -6.74 26.78 -30.73
N ALA A 155 -7.20 27.49 -29.69
CA ALA A 155 -7.62 28.89 -29.80
C ALA A 155 -6.45 29.82 -30.20
N VAL A 156 -5.26 29.59 -29.65
CA VAL A 156 -4.06 30.35 -30.06
C VAL A 156 -3.61 29.97 -31.46
N TRP A 157 -3.62 28.69 -31.83
CA TRP A 157 -3.23 28.27 -33.18
C TRP A 157 -4.11 28.90 -34.26
N GLN A 158 -5.44 28.88 -34.07
CA GLN A 158 -6.38 29.54 -34.96
C GLN A 158 -6.26 31.08 -34.88
N GLY A 159 -6.12 31.60 -33.66
CA GLY A 159 -5.95 33.03 -33.41
C GLY A 159 -4.68 33.60 -34.03
N ALA A 160 -3.60 32.83 -34.12
CA ALA A 160 -2.34 33.27 -34.68
C ALA A 160 -2.42 33.64 -36.18
N ALA A 161 -3.41 33.08 -36.90
CA ALA A 161 -3.69 33.43 -38.30
C ALA A 161 -4.68 34.59 -38.45
N ALA A 162 -5.51 34.86 -37.43
CA ALA A 162 -6.66 35.76 -37.53
C ALA A 162 -6.58 37.00 -36.64
N LEU A 163 -5.75 36.99 -35.59
CA LEU A 163 -5.67 38.01 -34.56
C LEU A 163 -4.24 38.54 -34.43
N SER A 164 -4.13 39.81 -34.05
CA SER A 164 -2.84 40.39 -33.68
C SER A 164 -2.35 39.83 -32.34
N ILE A 165 -1.03 39.77 -32.14
CA ILE A 165 -0.40 39.39 -30.86
C ILE A 165 -0.97 40.23 -29.71
N ALA A 166 -1.14 41.55 -29.92
CA ALA A 166 -1.72 42.44 -28.91
C ALA A 166 -3.14 42.01 -28.52
N THR A 167 -4.01 41.72 -29.49
CA THR A 167 -5.37 41.22 -29.21
C THR A 167 -5.33 39.92 -28.41
N MET A 168 -4.39 39.02 -28.72
CA MET A 168 -4.23 37.76 -27.98
C MET A 168 -3.77 37.99 -26.53
N ILE A 169 -2.90 38.98 -26.27
CA ILE A 169 -2.51 39.40 -24.90
C ILE A 169 -3.75 39.83 -24.12
N LEU A 170 -4.62 40.64 -24.74
CA LEU A 170 -5.86 41.09 -24.10
C LEU A 170 -6.82 39.91 -23.83
N CYS A 171 -6.91 38.93 -24.75
CA CYS A 171 -7.66 37.71 -24.52
C CYS A 171 -7.15 36.91 -23.31
N LEU A 172 -5.83 36.81 -23.09
CA LEU A 172 -5.26 36.19 -21.88
C LEU A 172 -5.70 36.92 -20.61
N GLY A 173 -5.72 38.26 -20.65
CA GLY A 173 -6.27 39.08 -19.57
C GLY A 173 -7.75 38.77 -19.28
N GLY A 174 -8.56 38.62 -20.33
CA GLY A 174 -9.96 38.21 -20.22
C GLY A 174 -10.16 36.83 -19.58
N LEU A 175 -9.31 35.85 -19.94
CA LEU A 175 -9.35 34.52 -19.32
C LEU A 175 -8.98 34.58 -17.83
N ASN A 176 -7.98 35.40 -17.45
CA ASN A 176 -7.65 35.60 -16.04
C ASN A 176 -8.74 36.34 -15.26
N ALA A 177 -9.41 37.32 -15.88
CA ALA A 177 -10.58 37.95 -15.26
C ALA A 177 -11.73 36.94 -15.05
N ALA A 178 -11.96 36.04 -16.00
CA ALA A 178 -12.93 34.96 -15.85
C ALA A 178 -12.56 34.01 -14.69
N CYS A 179 -11.28 33.67 -14.52
CA CYS A 179 -10.81 32.92 -13.36
C CYS A 179 -11.00 33.69 -12.05
N ALA A 180 -10.72 35.00 -12.02
CA ALA A 180 -10.94 35.84 -10.84
C ALA A 180 -12.42 35.83 -10.38
N ILE A 181 -13.35 35.84 -11.32
CA ILE A 181 -14.80 35.77 -11.05
C ILE A 181 -15.24 34.34 -10.69
N GLY A 182 -14.65 33.32 -11.32
CA GLY A 182 -15.05 31.93 -11.16
C GLY A 182 -14.57 31.27 -9.87
N VAL A 183 -13.39 31.63 -9.36
CA VAL A 183 -12.81 31.03 -8.14
C VAL A 183 -13.71 31.21 -6.91
N PRO A 184 -14.28 32.40 -6.61
CA PRO A 184 -15.20 32.58 -5.48
C PRO A 184 -16.44 31.68 -5.54
N VAL A 185 -16.90 31.29 -6.74
CA VAL A 185 -18.09 30.44 -6.95
C VAL A 185 -17.84 28.99 -6.49
N ILE A 186 -16.58 28.56 -6.42
CA ILE A 186 -16.18 27.25 -5.86
C ILE A 186 -16.55 27.19 -4.37
N GLY A 187 -16.45 28.34 -3.67
CA GLY A 187 -16.72 28.51 -2.25
C GLY A 187 -15.63 27.93 -1.36
N SER A 188 -15.68 28.26 -0.07
CA SER A 188 -14.90 27.57 0.97
C SER A 188 -15.81 26.75 1.87
N ARG A 189 -15.26 25.71 2.50
CA ARG A 189 -15.87 25.12 3.69
C ARG A 189 -15.03 25.63 4.86
N SER A 190 -15.68 26.20 5.89
CA SER A 190 -14.98 26.56 7.12
C SER A 190 -14.63 25.27 7.85
N VAL A 191 -13.54 24.64 7.41
CA VAL A 191 -12.89 23.62 8.21
C VAL A 191 -11.97 24.40 9.13
N THR A 192 -12.32 24.47 10.40
CA THR A 192 -11.38 24.76 11.48
C THR A 192 -10.36 23.63 11.53
N THR A 193 -9.47 23.56 10.53
CA THR A 193 -8.28 22.72 10.63
C THR A 193 -7.48 23.28 11.79
N ARG A 194 -7.46 22.52 12.90
CA ARG A 194 -6.53 22.74 14.00
C ARG A 194 -5.16 22.90 13.39
N ARG A 195 -4.64 24.12 13.49
CA ARG A 195 -3.31 24.53 13.06
C ARG A 195 -2.32 23.66 13.82
N GLU A 196 -1.84 22.59 13.20
CA GLU A 196 -0.67 21.88 13.69
C GLU A 196 0.47 22.89 13.70
N GLU A 197 1.04 23.10 14.89
CA GLU A 197 2.25 23.88 15.08
C GLU A 197 3.34 23.27 14.20
N GLU A 198 3.64 23.91 13.07
CA GLU A 198 4.84 23.62 12.28
C GLU A 198 6.04 23.75 13.23
N THR A 199 6.73 22.64 13.46
CA THR A 199 8.03 22.67 14.12
C THR A 199 8.98 23.55 13.31
N ASP A 200 9.70 24.41 14.00
CA ASP A 200 10.59 25.46 13.46
C ASP A 200 11.89 24.89 12.85
N ASP A 201 11.92 23.60 12.52
CA ASP A 201 13.07 22.99 11.87
C ASP A 201 13.15 23.50 10.43
N SER A 202 14.19 24.29 10.18
CA SER A 202 14.47 24.84 8.87
C SER A 202 14.54 23.72 7.83
N ALA A 203 13.86 23.88 6.68
CA ALA A 203 13.96 22.94 5.57
C ALA A 203 15.41 22.60 5.19
N LEU A 204 16.35 23.52 5.43
CA LEU A 204 17.78 23.36 5.21
C LEU A 204 18.44 22.36 6.17
N THR A 205 18.08 22.34 7.46
CA THR A 205 18.64 21.37 8.42
C THR A 205 18.13 19.96 8.15
N ILE A 206 16.87 19.81 7.71
CA ILE A 206 16.31 18.52 7.27
C ILE A 206 17.04 17.99 6.02
N PHE A 207 17.43 18.89 5.12
CA PHE A 207 18.19 18.58 3.91
C PHE A 207 19.61 18.08 4.21
N GLU A 208 20.27 18.68 5.20
CA GLU A 208 21.60 18.26 5.64
C GLU A 208 21.58 16.86 6.28
N GLN A 209 20.52 16.55 7.03
CA GLN A 209 20.39 15.30 7.78
C GLN A 209 19.86 14.13 6.93
N THR A 210 19.25 14.38 5.76
CA THR A 210 18.58 13.34 4.96
C THR A 210 19.19 13.21 3.56
N PRO A 211 20.18 12.31 3.34
CA PRO A 211 20.84 12.13 2.05
C PRO A 211 19.87 11.86 0.88
N TYR A 212 18.79 11.12 1.12
CA TYR A 212 17.77 10.81 0.12
C TYR A 212 17.15 12.07 -0.53
N LEU A 213 16.81 13.08 0.28
CA LEU A 213 16.22 14.33 -0.19
C LEU A 213 17.19 15.14 -1.06
N ARG A 214 18.49 15.05 -0.79
CA ARG A 214 19.54 15.69 -1.61
C ARG A 214 19.64 15.05 -2.99
N HIS A 215 19.55 13.72 -3.08
CA HIS A 215 19.55 13.02 -4.38
C HIS A 215 18.28 13.37 -5.18
N LEU A 216 17.13 13.50 -4.51
CA LEU A 216 15.89 13.93 -5.15
C LEU A 216 16.00 15.36 -5.68
N ALA A 217 16.54 16.29 -4.89
CA ALA A 217 16.78 17.67 -5.31
C ALA A 217 17.78 17.76 -6.47
N LEU A 218 18.87 17.00 -6.40
CA LEU A 218 19.86 16.92 -7.47
C LEU A 218 19.24 16.40 -8.77
N LEU A 219 18.40 15.36 -8.71
CA LEU A 219 17.72 14.83 -9.88
C LEU A 219 16.83 15.90 -10.54
N VAL A 220 15.99 16.59 -9.76
CA VAL A 220 15.11 17.64 -10.28
C VAL A 220 15.92 18.79 -10.90
N ALA A 221 17.02 19.20 -10.24
CA ALA A 221 17.90 20.24 -10.77
C ALA A 221 18.59 19.83 -12.08
N LEU A 222 19.08 18.59 -12.20
CA LEU A 222 19.69 18.06 -13.43
C LEU A 222 18.68 17.99 -14.58
N ILE A 223 17.45 17.55 -14.29
CA ILE A 223 16.36 17.50 -15.26
C ILE A 223 16.04 18.91 -15.77
N ALA A 224 15.88 19.88 -14.87
CA ALA A 224 15.54 21.25 -15.23
C ALA A 224 16.69 21.97 -15.95
N PHE A 225 17.94 21.66 -15.60
CA PHE A 225 19.13 22.13 -16.32
C PHE A 225 19.11 21.68 -17.78
N GLY A 226 18.94 20.38 -18.03
CA GLY A 226 18.80 19.85 -19.37
C GLY A 226 17.60 20.47 -20.09
N ALA A 227 16.47 20.62 -19.37
CA ALA A 227 15.25 21.22 -19.90
C ALA A 227 15.43 22.63 -20.43
N ALA A 228 16.13 23.49 -19.69
CA ALA A 228 16.44 24.83 -20.18
C ALA A 228 17.25 24.80 -21.48
N ILE A 229 18.21 23.87 -21.60
CA ILE A 229 19.06 23.77 -22.78
C ILE A 229 18.29 23.33 -24.02
N TYR A 230 17.58 22.21 -23.97
CA TYR A 230 16.84 21.74 -25.16
C TYR A 230 15.58 22.59 -25.44
N ASP A 231 15.03 23.32 -24.46
CA ASP A 231 14.01 24.36 -24.69
C ASP A 231 14.58 25.54 -25.48
N TYR A 232 15.77 26.03 -25.12
CA TYR A 232 16.48 27.04 -25.89
C TYR A 232 16.76 26.56 -27.32
N ALA A 233 17.38 25.38 -27.48
CA ALA A 233 17.76 24.85 -28.80
C ALA A 233 16.54 24.65 -29.71
N PHE A 234 15.44 24.12 -29.16
CA PHE A 234 14.17 23.99 -29.86
C PHE A 234 13.62 25.34 -30.32
N LYS A 235 13.56 26.34 -29.43
CA LYS A 235 13.05 27.67 -29.73
C LYS A 235 13.90 28.40 -30.77
N ALA A 236 15.23 28.27 -30.69
CA ALA A 236 16.15 28.84 -31.66
C ALA A 236 15.93 28.24 -33.07
N LYS A 237 15.77 26.91 -33.18
CA LYS A 237 15.45 26.26 -34.47
C LYS A 237 14.07 26.64 -35.00
N ALA A 238 13.08 26.80 -34.12
CA ALA A 238 11.74 27.23 -34.49
C ALA A 238 11.76 28.65 -35.08
N ALA A 239 12.41 29.59 -34.40
CA ALA A 239 12.59 30.97 -34.88
C ALA A 239 13.35 31.01 -36.21
N ALA A 240 14.41 30.22 -36.36
CA ALA A 240 15.16 30.14 -37.62
C ALA A 240 14.32 29.60 -38.79
N ARG A 241 13.34 28.73 -38.54
CA ARG A 241 12.51 28.10 -39.59
C ARG A 241 11.23 28.87 -39.92
N PHE A 242 10.61 29.50 -38.93
CA PHE A 242 9.30 30.17 -39.06
C PHE A 242 9.39 31.70 -38.96
N GLY A 243 10.57 32.27 -38.73
CA GLY A 243 10.75 33.72 -38.65
C GLY A 243 10.11 34.30 -37.38
N SER A 244 9.29 35.34 -37.55
CA SER A 244 8.66 36.10 -36.47
C SER A 244 7.14 36.26 -36.67
N GLY A 245 6.44 36.78 -35.67
CA GLY A 245 5.03 37.13 -35.76
C GLY A 245 4.08 35.93 -35.59
N GLY A 246 2.94 35.98 -36.28
CA GLY A 246 1.85 35.02 -36.14
C GLY A 246 2.24 33.58 -36.52
N GLU A 247 3.05 33.38 -37.56
CA GLU A 247 3.47 32.04 -37.98
C GLU A 247 4.26 31.31 -36.89
N LEU A 248 5.20 32.01 -36.24
CA LEU A 248 5.98 31.46 -35.14
C LEU A 248 5.10 31.15 -33.91
N VAL A 249 4.18 32.07 -33.57
CA VAL A 249 3.19 31.85 -32.48
C VAL A 249 2.31 30.64 -32.78
N GLY A 250 1.85 30.51 -34.03
CA GLY A 250 1.04 29.38 -34.50
C GLY A 250 1.78 28.05 -34.39
N PHE A 251 3.07 28.01 -34.76
CA PHE A 251 3.90 26.82 -34.58
C PHE A 251 4.02 26.42 -33.10
N PHE A 252 4.34 27.36 -32.20
CA PHE A 252 4.41 27.06 -30.76
C PHE A 252 3.06 26.60 -30.21
N ALA A 253 1.95 27.21 -30.64
CA ALA A 253 0.61 26.80 -30.24
C ALA A 253 0.32 25.35 -30.66
N LEU A 254 0.63 24.99 -31.91
CA LEU A 254 0.45 23.63 -32.42
C LEU A 254 1.37 22.63 -31.70
N PHE A 255 2.64 22.99 -31.47
CA PHE A 255 3.59 22.15 -30.74
C PHE A 255 3.12 21.87 -29.31
N TYR A 256 2.76 22.91 -28.55
CA TYR A 256 2.30 22.75 -27.17
C TYR A 256 0.94 22.05 -27.07
N LEU A 257 0.06 22.25 -28.06
CA LEU A 257 -1.16 21.46 -28.20
C LEU A 257 -0.85 19.97 -28.38
N GLY A 258 0.05 19.63 -29.30
CA GLY A 258 0.48 18.25 -29.54
C GLY A 258 1.10 17.60 -28.30
N VAL A 259 1.97 18.32 -27.60
CA VAL A 259 2.53 17.88 -26.31
C VAL A 259 1.42 17.65 -25.27
N GLY A 260 0.43 18.55 -25.18
CA GLY A 260 -0.69 18.40 -24.25
C GLY A 260 -1.55 17.17 -24.55
N VAL A 261 -1.89 16.93 -25.81
CA VAL A 261 -2.65 15.74 -26.25
C VAL A 261 -1.85 14.46 -25.99
N ALA A 262 -0.56 14.43 -26.35
CA ALA A 262 0.31 13.28 -26.10
C ALA A 262 0.48 13.00 -24.59
N THR A 263 0.60 14.05 -23.77
CA THR A 263 0.62 13.94 -22.30
C THR A 263 -0.66 13.30 -21.77
N PHE A 264 -1.83 13.76 -22.23
CA PHE A 264 -3.11 13.18 -21.85
C PHE A 264 -3.20 11.69 -22.23
N LEU A 265 -2.82 11.34 -23.45
CA LEU A 265 -2.81 9.95 -23.90
C LEU A 265 -1.85 9.09 -23.06
N ALA A 266 -0.65 9.58 -22.77
CA ALA A 266 0.32 8.88 -21.92
C ALA A 266 -0.24 8.67 -20.49
N GLN A 267 -0.85 9.69 -19.89
CA GLN A 267 -1.46 9.60 -18.56
C GLN A 267 -2.60 8.57 -18.52
N ASN A 268 -3.46 8.53 -19.53
CA ASN A 268 -4.62 7.63 -19.54
C ASN A 268 -4.27 6.19 -19.94
N LEU A 269 -3.33 5.99 -20.88
CA LEU A 269 -3.05 4.69 -21.48
C LEU A 269 -1.85 3.97 -20.85
N LEU A 270 -0.87 4.75 -20.38
CA LEU A 270 0.43 4.22 -19.97
C LEU A 270 0.68 4.30 -18.46
N ALA A 271 0.15 5.31 -17.74
CA ALA A 271 0.51 5.54 -16.33
C ALA A 271 0.33 4.31 -15.41
N LYS A 272 -0.82 3.63 -15.47
CA LYS A 272 -1.05 2.42 -14.65
C LYS A 272 -0.15 1.26 -15.06
N ARG A 273 0.02 1.04 -16.37
CA ARG A 273 0.83 -0.04 -16.93
C ARG A 273 2.32 0.16 -16.69
N SER A 274 2.81 1.40 -16.82
CA SER A 274 4.19 1.75 -16.60
C SER A 274 4.53 1.60 -15.12
N LEU A 275 3.63 1.97 -14.21
CA LEU A 275 3.87 1.79 -12.78
C LEU A 275 3.92 0.33 -12.36
N ALA A 276 3.02 -0.50 -12.90
CA ALA A 276 3.03 -1.94 -12.66
C ALA A 276 4.26 -2.66 -13.27
N ARG A 277 4.76 -2.22 -14.43
CA ARG A 277 5.86 -2.92 -15.13
C ARG A 277 7.25 -2.36 -14.85
N LEU A 278 7.39 -1.04 -14.81
CA LEU A 278 8.68 -0.36 -14.63
C LEU A 278 8.95 -0.04 -13.15
N GLY A 279 7.93 -0.11 -12.30
CA GLY A 279 8.01 0.30 -10.91
C GLY A 279 8.28 1.80 -10.75
N LEU A 280 8.52 2.22 -9.50
CA LEU A 280 8.75 3.61 -9.13
C LEU A 280 9.98 4.21 -9.82
N ALA A 281 11.14 3.57 -9.63
CA ALA A 281 12.41 4.04 -10.16
C ALA A 281 12.42 4.05 -11.70
N GLY A 282 11.79 3.07 -12.34
CA GLY A 282 11.70 3.02 -13.80
C GLY A 282 10.87 4.16 -14.39
N ASN A 283 9.76 4.55 -13.74
CA ASN A 283 8.98 5.72 -14.18
C ASN A 283 9.78 7.03 -14.08
N VAL A 284 10.50 7.23 -12.98
CA VAL A 284 11.37 8.39 -12.79
C VAL A 284 12.53 8.40 -13.79
N ALA A 285 13.07 7.23 -14.13
CA ALA A 285 14.13 7.08 -15.12
C ALA A 285 13.67 7.31 -16.58
N THR A 286 12.37 7.30 -16.87
CA THR A 286 11.87 7.48 -18.26
C THR A 286 12.28 8.82 -18.86
N LEU A 287 12.25 9.90 -18.08
CA LEU A 287 12.58 11.23 -18.57
C LEU A 287 14.07 11.43 -18.91
N PRO A 288 15.02 11.17 -17.99
CA PRO A 288 16.44 11.23 -18.34
C PRO A 288 16.79 10.17 -19.40
N GLY A 289 16.14 9.00 -19.39
CA GLY A 289 16.30 7.98 -20.42
C GLY A 289 15.88 8.46 -21.82
N ALA A 290 14.76 9.17 -21.93
CA ALA A 290 14.32 9.76 -23.20
C ALA A 290 15.28 10.84 -23.69
N ALA A 291 15.82 11.67 -22.80
CA ALA A 291 16.85 12.64 -23.17
C ALA A 291 18.15 11.95 -23.63
N CYS A 292 18.54 10.83 -23.01
CA CYS A 292 19.69 10.02 -23.45
C CYS A 292 19.47 9.34 -24.81
N LEU A 293 18.22 9.01 -25.16
CA LEU A 293 17.86 8.41 -26.45
C LEU A 293 17.73 9.44 -27.56
N LEU A 294 16.98 10.52 -27.30
CA LEU A 294 16.64 11.55 -28.29
C LEU A 294 17.75 12.59 -28.46
N GLY A 295 18.57 12.83 -27.43
CA GLY A 295 19.68 13.77 -27.46
C GLY A 295 20.73 13.44 -28.52
N PRO A 296 21.29 12.21 -28.55
CA PRO A 296 22.22 11.80 -29.59
C PRO A 296 21.61 11.83 -30.99
N LEU A 297 20.33 11.50 -31.13
CA LEU A 297 19.61 11.61 -32.41
C LEU A 297 19.56 13.07 -32.89
N ALA A 298 19.28 14.02 -31.98
CA ALA A 298 19.28 15.44 -32.29
C ALA A 298 20.69 15.99 -32.59
N LEU A 299 21.73 15.42 -32.01
CA LEU A 299 23.12 15.76 -32.31
C LEU A 299 23.57 15.24 -33.69
N LEU A 300 23.18 14.01 -34.04
CA LEU A 300 23.52 13.38 -35.33
C LEU A 300 22.74 13.99 -36.50
N PHE A 301 21.48 14.37 -36.26
CA PHE A 301 20.60 14.95 -37.27
C PHE A 301 20.06 16.29 -36.75
N PRO A 302 20.89 17.36 -36.78
CA PRO A 302 20.52 18.65 -36.22
C PRO A 302 19.41 19.30 -37.06
N GLY A 303 18.19 19.34 -36.52
CA GLY A 303 17.03 19.88 -37.22
C GLY A 303 15.85 20.13 -36.30
N LEU A 304 14.88 20.92 -36.78
CA LEU A 304 13.69 21.21 -35.98
C LEU A 304 12.89 19.95 -35.60
N PRO A 305 12.69 18.93 -36.46
CA PRO A 305 11.93 17.73 -36.08
C PRO A 305 12.60 16.92 -34.94
N THR A 306 13.92 16.78 -34.97
CA THR A 306 14.66 16.04 -33.92
C THR A 306 14.70 16.83 -32.60
N MET A 307 14.85 18.15 -32.66
CA MET A 307 14.72 19.03 -31.48
C MET A 307 13.31 19.05 -30.91
N ALA A 308 12.28 19.07 -31.78
CA ALA A 308 10.89 18.98 -31.38
C ALA A 308 10.57 17.61 -30.74
N ALA A 309 11.13 16.52 -31.28
CA ALA A 309 11.00 15.20 -30.69
C ALA A 309 11.69 15.13 -29.33
N LEU A 310 12.91 15.65 -29.19
CA LEU A 310 13.63 15.73 -27.92
C LEU A 310 12.85 16.55 -26.88
N ARG A 311 12.51 17.81 -27.21
CA ARG A 311 11.80 18.72 -26.31
C ARG A 311 10.40 18.24 -25.97
N GLY A 312 9.66 17.74 -26.97
CA GLY A 312 8.29 17.26 -26.84
C GLY A 312 8.23 15.93 -26.10
N GLY A 313 9.11 14.99 -26.43
CA GLY A 313 9.21 13.69 -25.76
C GLY A 313 9.54 13.82 -24.28
N THR A 314 10.51 14.67 -23.94
CA THR A 314 10.82 14.95 -22.53
C THR A 314 9.66 15.68 -21.84
N ALA A 315 9.02 16.67 -22.48
CA ALA A 315 7.86 17.37 -21.91
C ALA A 315 6.69 16.43 -21.58
N VAL A 316 6.38 15.52 -22.50
CA VAL A 316 5.30 14.53 -22.35
C VAL A 316 5.59 13.64 -21.15
N LEU A 317 6.81 13.12 -21.04
CA LEU A 317 7.21 12.24 -19.94
C LEU A 317 7.24 12.98 -18.60
N GLU A 318 7.72 14.23 -18.59
CA GLU A 318 7.81 15.08 -17.39
C GLU A 318 6.46 15.23 -16.71
N SER A 319 5.43 15.47 -17.53
CA SER A 319 4.07 15.71 -17.07
C SER A 319 3.22 14.43 -16.96
N SER A 320 3.76 13.25 -17.30
CA SER A 320 3.05 11.97 -17.25
C SER A 320 3.79 10.95 -16.37
N LEU A 321 4.56 10.06 -16.99
CA LEU A 321 5.18 8.91 -16.33
C LEU A 321 6.16 9.34 -15.23
N TYR A 322 7.01 10.32 -15.52
CA TYR A 322 7.94 10.87 -14.53
C TYR A 322 7.18 11.38 -13.32
N ARG A 323 6.15 12.23 -13.52
CA ARG A 323 5.36 12.79 -12.42
C ARG A 323 4.68 11.70 -11.58
N SER A 324 4.12 10.68 -12.22
CA SER A 324 3.49 9.55 -11.54
C SER A 324 4.45 8.79 -10.62
N GLY A 325 5.70 8.58 -11.04
CA GLY A 325 6.73 8.00 -10.17
C GLY A 325 7.21 9.01 -9.10
N TYR A 326 7.54 10.22 -9.53
CA TYR A 326 8.12 11.25 -8.66
C TYR A 326 7.29 11.55 -7.41
N GLU A 327 5.97 11.64 -7.51
CA GLU A 327 5.11 11.92 -6.35
C GLU A 327 5.19 10.82 -5.28
N LEU A 328 5.41 9.57 -5.69
CA LEU A 328 5.48 8.41 -4.80
C LEU A 328 6.82 8.32 -4.06
N LEU A 329 7.85 9.00 -4.56
CA LEU A 329 9.12 9.13 -3.84
C LEU A 329 8.96 9.90 -2.52
N TYR A 330 7.86 10.64 -2.34
CA TYR A 330 7.54 11.32 -1.08
C TYR A 330 6.70 10.48 -0.12
N THR A 331 6.12 9.35 -0.54
CA THR A 331 5.31 8.47 0.31
C THR A 331 6.01 7.97 1.58
N PRO A 332 7.31 7.59 1.57
CA PRO A 332 7.95 7.09 2.78
C PRO A 332 8.37 8.21 3.74
N LEU A 333 8.16 9.49 3.44
CA LEU A 333 8.60 10.59 4.30
C LEU A 333 7.52 10.97 5.30
N SER A 334 7.90 11.21 6.56
CA SER A 334 6.98 11.75 7.56
C SER A 334 6.43 13.13 7.13
N PRO A 335 5.21 13.51 7.55
CA PRO A 335 4.61 14.81 7.18
C PRO A 335 5.51 16.01 7.52
N GLU A 336 6.23 15.93 8.64
CA GLU A 336 7.20 16.93 9.12
C GLU A 336 8.36 17.15 8.14
N LYS A 337 8.89 16.07 7.54
CA LYS A 337 9.96 16.16 6.53
C LYS A 337 9.42 16.53 5.16
N LYS A 338 8.25 16.01 4.77
CA LYS A 338 7.66 16.13 3.44
C LYS A 338 7.20 17.54 3.08
N ARG A 339 6.40 18.19 3.95
CA ARG A 339 5.77 19.49 3.67
C ARG A 339 6.79 20.61 3.37
N PRO A 340 7.82 20.86 4.21
CA PRO A 340 8.77 21.94 3.95
C PRO A 340 9.73 21.63 2.79
N THR A 341 10.12 20.37 2.60
CA THR A 341 11.12 20.01 1.57
C THR A 341 10.51 19.84 0.17
N LYS A 342 9.24 19.44 0.05
CA LYS A 342 8.58 19.29 -1.25
C LYS A 342 8.56 20.60 -2.04
N THR A 343 8.19 21.72 -1.43
CA THR A 343 8.19 23.03 -2.12
C THR A 343 9.60 23.47 -2.52
N LEU A 344 10.60 23.21 -1.66
CA LEU A 344 11.99 23.55 -1.96
C LEU A 344 12.54 22.73 -3.13
N ILE A 345 12.17 21.45 -3.22
CA ILE A 345 12.58 20.58 -4.34
C ILE A 345 11.79 20.90 -5.61
N ASP A 346 10.44 20.86 -5.54
CA ASP A 346 9.54 20.99 -6.69
C ASP A 346 9.70 22.34 -7.39
N VAL A 347 9.96 23.41 -6.63
CA VAL A 347 10.08 24.77 -7.19
C VAL A 347 11.52 25.26 -7.15
N GLY A 348 12.19 25.14 -5.99
CA GLY A 348 13.57 25.61 -5.87
C GLY A 348 14.51 24.82 -6.77
N GLY A 349 14.48 23.49 -6.72
CA GLY A 349 15.28 22.62 -7.57
C GLY A 349 15.02 22.84 -9.07
N ASP A 350 13.74 22.91 -9.47
CA ASP A 350 13.34 23.16 -10.85
C ASP A 350 13.84 24.52 -11.36
N LYS A 351 13.56 25.61 -10.64
CA LYS A 351 13.91 26.96 -11.10
C LYS A 351 15.41 27.24 -11.01
N LEU A 352 16.11 26.73 -9.99
CA LEU A 352 17.57 26.84 -9.90
C LEU A 352 18.25 26.05 -11.01
N GLY A 353 17.79 24.83 -11.30
CA GLY A 353 18.28 24.03 -12.42
C GLY A 353 18.06 24.74 -13.76
N ALA A 354 16.85 25.26 -13.99
CA ALA A 354 16.53 26.01 -15.20
C ALA A 354 17.36 27.31 -15.33
N ALA A 355 17.57 28.05 -14.24
CA ALA A 355 18.43 29.22 -14.23
C ALA A 355 19.90 28.87 -14.51
N ALA A 356 20.40 27.76 -13.95
CA ALA A 356 21.77 27.30 -14.21
C ALA A 356 21.94 26.80 -15.66
N GLY A 357 20.95 26.10 -16.22
CA GLY A 357 20.95 25.69 -17.63
C GLY A 357 20.88 26.87 -18.58
N GLY A 358 20.05 27.87 -18.28
CA GLY A 358 20.04 29.16 -18.98
C GLY A 358 21.37 29.91 -18.85
N GLY A 359 21.97 29.94 -17.66
CA GLY A 359 23.30 30.53 -17.43
C GLY A 359 24.39 29.84 -18.23
N PHE A 360 24.36 28.51 -18.29
CA PHE A 360 25.28 27.73 -19.12
C PHE A 360 25.10 28.02 -20.61
N ALA A 361 23.85 28.08 -21.10
CA ALA A 361 23.55 28.50 -22.47
C ALA A 361 24.08 29.91 -22.78
N PHE A 362 23.85 30.87 -21.87
CA PHE A 362 24.37 32.23 -21.98
C PHE A 362 25.91 32.25 -22.11
N LEU A 363 26.62 31.51 -21.26
CA LEU A 363 28.08 31.43 -21.29
C LEU A 363 28.60 30.79 -22.58
N VAL A 364 28.02 29.67 -23.00
CA VAL A 364 28.44 28.97 -24.22
C VAL A 364 28.21 29.84 -25.46
N LEU A 365 27.09 30.54 -25.54
CA LEU A 365 26.81 31.46 -26.64
C LEU A 365 27.76 32.67 -26.67
N GLY A 366 28.21 33.13 -25.51
CA GLY A 366 29.17 34.24 -25.41
C GLY A 366 30.60 33.85 -25.74
N ILE A 367 31.01 32.61 -25.43
CA ILE A 367 32.41 32.16 -25.57
C ILE A 367 32.65 31.41 -26.88
N VAL A 368 31.72 30.52 -27.28
CA VAL A 368 31.90 29.61 -28.43
C VAL A 368 30.63 29.57 -29.31
N PRO A 369 30.19 30.70 -29.89
CA PRO A 369 28.90 30.81 -30.59
C PRO A 369 28.76 29.81 -31.76
N GLU A 370 29.84 29.57 -32.51
CA GLU A 370 29.80 28.66 -33.66
C GLU A 370 29.63 27.18 -33.28
N ALA A 371 30.07 26.79 -32.08
CA ALA A 371 29.91 25.42 -31.57
C ALA A 371 28.84 25.34 -30.47
N ALA A 372 28.02 26.37 -30.29
CA ALA A 372 27.13 26.46 -29.14
C ALA A 372 26.09 25.34 -29.11
N GLU A 373 25.43 25.05 -30.22
CA GLU A 373 24.43 23.98 -30.31
C GLU A 373 24.97 22.59 -29.94
N PRO A 374 26.06 22.07 -30.56
CA PRO A 374 26.58 20.76 -30.18
C PRO A 374 27.14 20.72 -28.75
N VAL A 375 27.78 21.79 -28.26
CA VAL A 375 28.26 21.86 -26.87
C VAL A 375 27.09 21.79 -25.88
N LEU A 376 26.01 22.53 -26.17
CA LEU A 376 24.80 22.52 -25.36
C LEU A 376 24.12 21.15 -25.33
N LEU A 377 23.97 20.50 -26.49
CA LEU A 377 23.40 19.16 -26.56
C LEU A 377 24.26 18.12 -25.83
N CYS A 378 25.58 18.17 -25.99
CA CYS A 378 26.51 17.30 -25.25
C CYS A 378 26.37 17.50 -23.73
N ALA A 379 26.25 18.75 -23.27
CA ALA A 379 26.01 19.04 -21.86
C ALA A 379 24.65 18.50 -21.39
N ALA A 380 23.58 18.69 -22.18
CA ALA A 380 22.26 18.17 -21.86
C ALA A 380 22.25 16.63 -21.77
N ILE A 381 22.90 15.94 -22.72
CA ILE A 381 23.07 14.48 -22.71
C ILE A 381 23.88 14.05 -21.47
N GLY A 382 24.97 14.75 -21.16
CA GLY A 382 25.77 14.50 -19.96
C GLY A 382 24.95 14.63 -18.67
N THR A 383 24.12 15.66 -18.56
CA THR A 383 23.22 15.83 -17.41
C THR A 383 22.10 14.80 -17.36
N ALA A 384 21.60 14.33 -18.51
CA ALA A 384 20.62 13.26 -18.58
C ALA A 384 21.23 11.92 -18.13
N LEU A 385 22.46 11.61 -18.54
CA LEU A 385 23.22 10.44 -18.09
C LEU A 385 23.47 10.50 -16.58
N ALA A 386 23.90 11.65 -16.06
CA ALA A 386 24.06 11.87 -14.63
C ALA A 386 22.73 11.69 -13.87
N GLY A 387 21.62 12.24 -14.39
CA GLY A 387 20.29 12.06 -13.83
C GLY A 387 19.88 10.59 -13.78
N LEU A 388 20.15 9.82 -14.84
CA LEU A 388 19.89 8.39 -14.89
C LEU A 388 20.70 7.61 -13.85
N LEU A 389 21.95 7.99 -13.60
CA LEU A 389 22.75 7.40 -12.52
C LEU A 389 22.15 7.71 -11.14
N VAL A 390 21.76 8.96 -10.90
CA VAL A 390 21.13 9.39 -9.63
C VAL A 390 19.81 8.64 -9.37
N THR A 391 19.03 8.29 -10.41
CA THR A 391 17.82 7.48 -10.22
C THR A 391 18.08 6.10 -9.62
N ARG A 392 19.26 5.51 -9.83
CA ARG A 392 19.64 4.22 -9.23
C ARG A 392 19.86 4.33 -7.73
N ASP A 393 20.49 5.40 -7.28
CA ASP A 393 20.76 5.64 -5.85
C ASP A 393 19.49 6.07 -5.10
N LEU A 394 18.59 6.79 -5.77
CA LEU A 394 17.25 7.11 -5.27
C LEU A 394 16.44 5.86 -4.91
N HIS A 395 16.55 4.78 -5.68
CA HIS A 395 15.86 3.53 -5.36
C HIS A 395 16.33 2.93 -4.02
N LYS A 396 17.64 2.93 -3.77
CA LYS A 396 18.21 2.45 -2.49
C LYS A 396 17.78 3.34 -1.32
N GLY A 397 17.84 4.66 -1.52
CA GLY A 397 17.41 5.62 -0.50
C GLY A 397 15.91 5.52 -0.18
N TYR A 398 15.07 5.29 -1.20
CA TYR A 398 13.64 5.04 -1.02
C TYR A 398 13.38 3.83 -0.13
N ILE A 399 14.08 2.71 -0.38
CA ILE A 399 13.96 1.48 0.41
C ILE A 399 14.39 1.73 1.87
N ALA A 400 15.52 2.42 2.08
CA ALA A 400 16.01 2.73 3.42
C ALA A 400 15.03 3.64 4.19
N SER A 401 14.53 4.70 3.56
CA SER A 401 13.55 5.60 4.18
C SER A 401 12.20 4.91 4.42
N LEU A 402 11.79 4.00 3.56
CA LEU A 402 10.57 3.20 3.76
C LEU A 402 10.75 2.25 4.97
N ALA A 403 11.89 1.57 5.06
CA ALA A 403 12.20 0.69 6.20
C ALA A 403 12.27 1.47 7.53
N GLU A 404 12.88 2.65 7.53
CA GLU A 404 12.94 3.54 8.68
C GLU A 404 11.55 4.04 9.10
N SER A 405 10.71 4.44 8.14
CA SER A 405 9.34 4.89 8.41
C SER A 405 8.39 3.76 8.85
N LEU A 406 8.62 2.54 8.37
CA LEU A 406 7.93 1.33 8.85
C LEU A 406 8.38 0.98 10.27
N HIS A 407 9.67 1.11 10.58
CA HIS A 407 10.21 0.91 11.92
C HIS A 407 9.68 1.96 12.92
N ASN A 408 9.58 3.22 12.48
CA ASN A 408 9.17 4.35 13.30
C ASN A 408 7.65 4.59 13.31
N HIS A 409 6.84 3.70 12.72
CA HIS A 409 5.38 3.79 12.63
C HIS A 409 4.86 5.13 12.04
N SER A 410 5.66 5.82 11.22
CA SER A 410 5.39 7.20 10.78
C SER A 410 4.56 7.30 9.50
N ILE A 411 4.16 6.17 8.90
CA ILE A 411 3.31 6.16 7.71
C ILE A 411 1.86 6.34 8.16
N ALA A 412 1.37 7.58 8.11
CA ALA A 412 -0.04 7.86 8.27
C ALA A 412 -0.83 7.14 7.17
N ALA A 413 -1.67 6.18 7.56
CA ALA A 413 -2.51 5.35 6.67
C ALA A 413 -3.27 6.16 5.59
N ALA A 414 -3.61 7.42 5.89
CA ALA A 414 -4.28 8.35 4.99
C ALA A 414 -3.51 8.69 3.69
N GLU A 415 -2.18 8.60 3.63
CA GLU A 415 -1.43 8.95 2.40
C GLU A 415 -1.34 7.82 1.37
N LEU A 416 -1.37 6.55 1.80
CA LEU A 416 -1.42 5.40 0.86
C LEU A 416 -2.79 5.21 0.21
N ASP A 417 -3.86 5.74 0.83
CA ASP A 417 -5.22 5.68 0.29
C ASP A 417 -5.44 6.68 -0.85
N THR A 418 -4.60 7.73 -0.96
CA THR A 418 -4.62 8.68 -2.09
C THR A 418 -4.02 8.10 -3.38
N VAL A 419 -3.40 6.92 -3.30
CA VAL A 419 -2.64 6.34 -4.38
C VAL A 419 -3.33 5.09 -4.95
N ASP A 420 -3.41 5.03 -6.29
CA ASP A 420 -4.12 4.01 -7.06
C ASP A 420 -3.65 2.58 -6.71
N ALA A 421 -4.52 1.58 -6.88
CA ALA A 421 -4.26 0.19 -6.46
C ALA A 421 -3.01 -0.42 -7.13
N ALA A 422 -2.71 -0.02 -8.37
CA ALA A 422 -1.49 -0.41 -9.09
C ALA A 422 -0.21 0.08 -8.39
N THR A 423 -0.28 1.20 -7.70
CA THR A 423 0.85 1.74 -6.94
C THR A 423 1.05 1.02 -5.63
N ARG A 424 -0.05 0.68 -4.93
CA ARG A 424 0.02 -0.16 -3.73
C ARG A 424 0.62 -1.53 -4.06
N GLN A 425 0.24 -2.09 -5.22
CA GLN A 425 0.85 -3.32 -5.74
C GLN A 425 2.33 -3.13 -6.11
N ALA A 426 2.72 -2.05 -6.78
CA ALA A 426 4.13 -1.79 -7.10
C ALA A 426 5.01 -1.57 -5.85
N VAL A 427 4.48 -0.90 -4.83
CA VAL A 427 5.13 -0.76 -3.52
C VAL A 427 5.21 -2.11 -2.81
N ALA A 428 4.13 -2.89 -2.79
CA ALA A 428 4.09 -4.24 -2.21
C ALA A 428 5.04 -5.22 -2.93
N GLU A 429 5.14 -5.16 -4.26
CA GLU A 429 6.08 -5.95 -5.06
C GLU A 429 7.53 -5.53 -4.80
N THR A 430 7.78 -4.23 -4.57
CA THR A 430 9.11 -3.73 -4.16
C THR A 430 9.46 -4.24 -2.75
N ILE A 431 8.51 -4.24 -1.82
CA ILE A 431 8.66 -4.81 -0.47
C ILE A 431 8.92 -6.33 -0.56
N ALA A 432 8.18 -7.06 -1.39
CA ALA A 432 8.36 -8.49 -1.60
C ALA A 432 9.69 -8.85 -2.28
N PHE A 433 10.23 -7.96 -3.12
CA PHE A 433 11.56 -8.12 -3.73
C PHE A 433 12.69 -7.97 -2.70
N ILE A 434 12.54 -7.04 -1.74
CA ILE A 434 13.49 -6.85 -0.63
C ILE A 434 13.59 -8.12 0.21
N ASP A 435 12.46 -8.72 0.58
CA ASP A 435 12.42 -9.93 1.41
C ASP A 435 13.10 -11.12 0.71
N ARG A 436 12.89 -11.28 -0.60
CA ARG A 436 13.60 -12.29 -1.41
C ARG A 436 15.11 -12.05 -1.52
N SER A 437 15.55 -10.80 -1.55
CA SER A 437 16.98 -10.45 -1.63
C SER A 437 17.70 -10.62 -0.28
N ALA A 438 17.03 -10.32 0.83
CA ALA A 438 17.51 -10.57 2.20
C ALA A 438 17.62 -12.08 2.48
N VAL A 439 16.64 -12.87 2.02
CA VAL A 439 16.67 -14.35 2.10
C VAL A 439 17.79 -14.94 1.22
N ARG A 440 18.11 -14.33 0.06
CA ARG A 440 19.25 -14.76 -0.78
C ARG A 440 20.63 -14.35 -0.22
N ALA A 441 20.72 -13.21 0.44
CA ALA A 441 21.94 -12.79 1.13
C ALA A 441 22.20 -13.64 2.40
N GLY A 442 21.15 -14.06 3.11
CA GLY A 442 21.25 -14.96 4.26
C GLY A 442 21.54 -16.44 3.89
N THR A 443 21.19 -16.88 2.68
CA THR A 443 21.47 -18.25 2.21
C THR A 443 22.86 -18.42 1.56
N SER A 444 23.49 -17.31 1.16
CA SER A 444 24.88 -17.33 0.63
C SER A 444 25.94 -17.28 1.73
N SER A 445 25.62 -16.85 2.95
CA SER A 445 26.52 -16.95 4.11
C SER A 445 26.41 -18.26 4.90
N ALA A 446 25.39 -19.09 4.62
CA ALA A 446 25.13 -20.35 5.32
C ALA A 446 25.43 -21.62 4.48
N SER A 447 25.96 -21.49 3.27
CA SER A 447 26.18 -22.63 2.35
C SER A 447 27.64 -23.04 2.11
N SER A 448 28.61 -22.54 2.90
CA SER A 448 30.03 -22.94 2.77
C SER A 448 30.50 -23.98 3.80
N GLY A 449 29.61 -24.78 4.38
CA GLY A 449 29.99 -25.85 5.32
C GLY A 449 29.03 -27.02 5.30
N GLY A 450 29.27 -28.02 4.43
CA GLY A 450 28.49 -29.25 4.39
C GLY A 450 28.91 -30.17 3.26
N GLY A 451 30.00 -30.90 3.47
CA GLY A 451 30.55 -31.86 2.52
C GLY A 451 29.68 -33.11 2.34
N SER A 452 29.49 -33.47 1.06
CA SER A 452 29.60 -34.82 0.49
C SER A 452 28.95 -36.00 1.24
N ILE A 453 27.74 -36.35 0.79
CA ILE A 453 27.17 -37.69 0.93
C ILE A 453 27.84 -38.62 -0.08
N SER A 454 28.47 -39.69 0.41
CA SER A 454 28.72 -40.92 -0.36
C SER A 454 28.08 -42.09 0.40
N GLY A 455 27.29 -42.88 -0.31
CA GLY A 455 26.50 -43.97 0.26
C GLY A 455 27.19 -45.33 0.19
N THR A 456 26.71 -46.28 0.98
CA THR A 456 26.68 -47.72 0.68
C THR A 456 25.85 -48.49 1.72
N GLY A 457 25.09 -49.50 1.29
CA GLY A 457 24.49 -50.58 2.11
C GLY A 457 23.00 -50.40 2.40
N ALA A 458 22.06 -50.73 1.50
CA ALA A 458 21.55 -52.08 1.17
C ALA A 458 21.05 -52.89 2.39
N HIS A 459 19.72 -52.91 2.60
CA HIS A 459 18.92 -54.14 2.57
C HIS A 459 17.41 -53.82 2.56
N ARG A 460 16.79 -54.03 1.39
CA ARG A 460 15.33 -54.18 1.25
C ARG A 460 15.00 -55.64 1.57
N ILE A 461 14.19 -55.89 2.59
CA ILE A 461 13.45 -57.15 2.70
C ILE A 461 12.12 -56.96 1.99
N GLY A 462 11.94 -57.76 0.95
CA GLY A 462 10.79 -57.74 0.06
C GLY A 462 9.55 -58.34 0.71
N ARG A 463 8.41 -57.79 0.27
CA ARG A 463 7.03 -58.13 0.62
C ARG A 463 6.61 -59.58 0.31
N ALA A 464 7.54 -60.47 -0.03
CA ALA A 464 7.31 -61.88 -0.34
C ALA A 464 7.67 -62.85 0.82
N GLU A 465 8.44 -62.41 1.81
CA GLU A 465 8.81 -63.24 2.99
C GLU A 465 7.76 -63.19 4.11
N VAL A 466 6.96 -62.12 4.19
CA VAL A 466 5.93 -61.93 5.23
C VAL A 466 4.58 -62.55 4.86
N LEU A 467 4.38 -62.90 3.58
CA LEU A 467 3.12 -63.47 3.07
C LEU A 467 3.10 -65.00 3.02
N ALA A 468 4.16 -65.69 3.48
CA ALA A 468 4.27 -67.15 3.46
C ALA A 468 3.91 -67.86 4.79
N GLN A 469 3.70 -67.13 5.90
CA GLN A 469 3.26 -67.71 7.18
C GLN A 469 1.79 -67.43 7.54
N LEU A 470 1.05 -66.72 6.68
CA LEU A 470 -0.36 -66.42 6.94
C LEU A 470 -1.24 -66.81 5.74
N ARG A 471 -1.86 -67.99 5.92
CA ARG A 471 -3.13 -68.47 5.33
C ARG A 471 -3.02 -69.19 3.98
N PRO A 472 -3.86 -70.22 3.74
CA PRO A 472 -5.31 -70.05 3.48
C PRO A 472 -6.17 -71.12 4.20
N ALA A 473 -7.50 -71.07 4.27
CA ALA A 473 -8.45 -70.45 3.38
C ALA A 473 -9.77 -70.16 4.11
N ALA A 474 -10.38 -69.05 3.73
CA ALA A 474 -11.79 -68.75 3.95
C ALA A 474 -12.64 -69.49 2.91
N ARG A 475 -13.91 -69.76 3.28
CA ARG A 475 -15.18 -69.74 2.50
C ARG A 475 -16.10 -70.84 3.04
N ALA A 476 -17.42 -70.71 3.07
CA ALA A 476 -18.39 -69.63 2.90
C ALA A 476 -19.75 -70.28 3.26
N ASP A 477 -20.67 -69.48 3.78
CA ASP A 477 -22.13 -69.61 3.73
C ASP A 477 -22.87 -70.96 3.86
N ARG A 478 -23.87 -70.87 4.74
CA ARG A 478 -25.25 -71.39 4.67
C ARG A 478 -25.54 -72.89 4.93
N ALA A 479 -26.45 -73.01 5.90
CA ALA A 479 -27.67 -73.82 5.91
C ALA A 479 -27.58 -75.33 6.19
N GLU A 480 -28.32 -75.69 7.24
CA GLU A 480 -29.26 -76.82 7.32
C GLU A 480 -28.74 -78.27 7.29
N ASP A 481 -28.98 -78.92 8.44
CA ASP A 481 -29.62 -80.22 8.61
C ASP A 481 -28.87 -81.53 8.30
N LEU A 482 -29.31 -82.59 8.99
CA LEU A 482 -29.05 -84.03 8.80
C LEU A 482 -27.99 -84.73 9.69
N THR A 483 -28.49 -85.23 10.81
CA THR A 483 -28.53 -86.65 11.24
C THR A 483 -27.36 -87.62 10.91
N ASP A 484 -26.83 -88.19 12.01
CA ASP A 484 -26.73 -89.62 12.32
C ASP A 484 -25.78 -90.56 11.53
N THR A 485 -25.23 -91.50 12.32
CA THR A 485 -24.63 -92.81 12.02
C THR A 485 -23.11 -92.94 11.78
N GLY A 486 -22.46 -93.73 12.65
CA GLY A 486 -21.42 -94.70 12.23
C GLY A 486 -20.00 -94.59 12.82
N SER A 487 -19.81 -95.21 13.99
CA SER A 487 -18.60 -95.82 14.63
C SER A 487 -17.45 -96.33 13.70
N PRO A 488 -16.29 -96.79 14.22
CA PRO A 488 -15.20 -96.08 14.91
C PRO A 488 -13.81 -96.34 14.25
N ALA A 489 -12.87 -95.40 14.28
CA ALA A 489 -11.47 -95.71 13.95
C ALA A 489 -10.46 -94.83 14.72
N GLU A 490 -9.62 -95.52 15.50
CA GLU A 490 -8.28 -95.17 15.95
C GLU A 490 -8.02 -93.83 16.65
N VAL A 491 -7.82 -93.91 17.98
CA VAL A 491 -7.26 -92.87 18.84
C VAL A 491 -5.74 -92.77 18.60
N PRO A 492 -5.18 -91.61 18.18
CA PRO A 492 -3.74 -91.37 18.23
C PRO A 492 -3.27 -91.05 19.66
N PRO A 493 -2.00 -91.28 20.00
CA PRO A 493 -1.52 -91.31 21.37
C PRO A 493 -1.58 -89.94 22.06
N ARG A 494 -1.80 -89.97 23.38
CA ARG A 494 -1.81 -88.83 24.31
C ARG A 494 -0.74 -87.80 23.97
N ALA A 495 -1.16 -86.56 23.75
CA ALA A 495 -0.29 -85.39 23.71
C ALA A 495 0.57 -85.33 25.00
N PRO A 496 1.86 -84.96 24.89
CA PRO A 496 2.73 -84.88 26.05
C PRO A 496 2.16 -83.88 27.06
N ALA A 497 2.27 -84.21 28.34
CA ALA A 497 1.89 -83.36 29.45
C ALA A 497 2.56 -81.99 29.28
N VAL A 498 1.76 -80.96 29.04
CA VAL A 498 2.21 -79.56 29.06
C VAL A 498 2.81 -79.34 30.45
N ALA A 499 4.11 -79.01 30.48
CA ALA A 499 4.80 -78.66 31.71
C ALA A 499 4.01 -77.59 32.47
N PRO A 500 3.99 -77.61 33.83
CA PRO A 500 3.29 -76.59 34.59
C PRO A 500 3.85 -75.23 34.17
N ILE A 501 2.98 -74.33 33.71
CA ILE A 501 3.37 -72.96 33.38
C ILE A 501 3.92 -72.36 34.68
N GLU A 502 5.24 -72.16 34.72
CA GLU A 502 5.92 -71.41 35.78
C GLU A 502 5.21 -70.06 35.92
N THR A 503 4.86 -69.70 37.16
CA THR A 503 4.11 -68.50 37.53
C THR A 503 4.56 -67.29 36.73
N TRP A 504 3.72 -66.79 35.81
CA TRP A 504 3.96 -65.53 35.12
C TRP A 504 4.05 -64.43 36.18
N GLU A 505 5.23 -63.86 36.39
CA GLU A 505 5.33 -62.52 36.99
C GLU A 505 4.53 -61.59 36.10
N ILE A 506 3.39 -61.11 36.60
CA ILE A 506 2.53 -60.20 35.86
C ILE A 506 3.29 -58.89 35.72
N ASP A 507 3.68 -58.55 34.48
CA ASP A 507 4.32 -57.28 34.12
C ASP A 507 3.55 -56.10 34.74
N ASP A 508 4.26 -55.18 35.38
CA ASP A 508 3.70 -53.95 35.98
C ASP A 508 2.87 -53.16 34.96
N THR A 509 3.21 -53.24 33.67
CA THR A 509 2.43 -52.66 32.56
C THR A 509 1.06 -53.31 32.43
N LEU A 510 0.97 -54.64 32.52
CA LEU A 510 -0.31 -55.37 32.45
C LEU A 510 -1.19 -55.07 33.68
N VAL A 511 -0.58 -54.96 34.86
CA VAL A 511 -1.26 -54.51 36.08
C VAL A 511 -1.79 -53.09 35.92
N ALA A 512 -0.98 -52.17 35.38
CA ALA A 512 -1.38 -50.80 35.13
C ALA A 512 -2.53 -50.71 34.12
N ILE A 513 -2.51 -51.49 33.03
CA ILE A 513 -3.62 -51.55 32.07
C ILE A 513 -4.90 -52.04 32.75
N ALA A 514 -4.81 -53.09 33.58
CA ALA A 514 -5.95 -53.59 34.33
C ALA A 514 -6.52 -52.53 35.28
N HIS A 515 -5.68 -51.79 36.00
CA HIS A 515 -6.11 -50.71 36.89
C HIS A 515 -6.74 -49.54 36.13
N LEU A 516 -6.18 -49.15 34.98
CA LEU A 516 -6.74 -48.09 34.14
C LEU A 516 -8.12 -48.47 33.58
N ARG A 517 -8.39 -49.77 33.35
CA ARG A 517 -9.66 -50.27 32.81
C ARG A 517 -10.66 -50.77 33.86
N ALA A 518 -10.30 -50.74 35.15
CA ALA A 518 -11.10 -51.31 36.24
C ALA A 518 -12.41 -50.54 36.54
N GLY A 519 -12.56 -49.31 36.02
CA GLY A 519 -13.72 -48.45 36.30
C GLY A 519 -13.73 -47.85 37.72
N ASP A 520 -12.66 -48.04 38.49
CA ASP A 520 -12.49 -47.45 39.84
C ASP A 520 -11.63 -46.18 39.74
N THR A 521 -12.28 -45.02 39.89
CA THR A 521 -11.65 -43.68 39.82
C THR A 521 -10.42 -43.57 40.73
N ALA A 522 -10.46 -44.12 41.95
CA ALA A 522 -9.34 -44.00 42.89
C ALA A 522 -8.13 -44.80 42.41
N ARG A 523 -8.34 -46.00 41.85
CA ARG A 523 -7.28 -46.83 41.26
C ARG A 523 -6.71 -46.23 39.99
N VAL A 524 -7.55 -45.66 39.13
CA VAL A 524 -7.13 -44.97 37.91
C VAL A 524 -6.23 -43.78 38.27
N LEU A 525 -6.66 -42.92 39.20
CA LEU A 525 -5.88 -41.76 39.65
C LEU A 525 -4.57 -42.17 40.32
N ALA A 526 -4.57 -43.21 41.16
CA ALA A 526 -3.36 -43.74 41.78
C ALA A 526 -2.36 -44.25 40.73
N THR A 527 -2.85 -44.93 39.69
CA THR A 527 -2.03 -45.47 38.60
C THR A 527 -1.44 -44.35 37.74
N LEU A 528 -2.24 -43.34 37.36
CA LEU A 528 -1.76 -42.16 36.62
C LEU A 528 -0.72 -41.35 37.40
N ARG A 529 -0.83 -41.28 38.73
CA ARG A 529 0.15 -40.62 39.59
C ARG A 529 1.43 -41.43 39.76
N ARG A 530 1.32 -42.76 39.84
CA ARG A 530 2.46 -43.68 40.00
C ARG A 530 3.38 -43.67 38.78
N HIS A 531 2.82 -43.55 37.57
CA HIS A 531 3.56 -43.64 36.30
C HIS A 531 3.80 -42.26 35.66
N LYS A 532 4.51 -41.35 36.34
CA LYS A 532 5.00 -40.07 35.75
C LYS A 532 6.53 -40.16 35.54
N PRO A 533 7.07 -40.12 34.30
CA PRO A 533 6.37 -40.00 33.01
C PRO A 533 5.66 -41.30 32.59
N LEU A 534 4.65 -41.16 31.72
CA LEU A 534 3.79 -42.26 31.31
C LEU A 534 4.52 -43.22 30.35
N PRO A 535 4.52 -44.55 30.60
CA PRO A 535 5.05 -45.54 29.66
C PRO A 535 4.30 -45.50 28.31
N ASP A 536 5.04 -45.69 27.21
CA ASP A 536 4.50 -45.63 25.84
C ASP A 536 3.31 -46.59 25.62
N ALA A 537 3.37 -47.79 26.21
CA ALA A 537 2.32 -48.80 26.13
C ALA A 537 1.00 -48.36 26.78
N LEU A 538 1.04 -47.43 27.74
CA LEU A 538 -0.15 -46.97 28.46
C LEU A 538 -0.83 -45.77 27.80
N VAL A 539 -0.18 -45.09 26.85
CA VAL A 539 -0.69 -43.83 26.26
C VAL A 539 -2.05 -44.03 25.60
N GLY A 540 -2.23 -45.10 24.81
CA GLY A 540 -3.51 -45.42 24.17
C GLY A 540 -4.64 -45.65 25.19
N HIS A 541 -4.34 -46.34 26.30
CA HIS A 541 -5.31 -46.60 27.36
C HIS A 541 -5.70 -45.33 28.13
N VAL A 542 -4.76 -44.39 28.31
CA VAL A 542 -5.06 -43.11 28.97
C VAL A 542 -5.84 -42.17 28.06
N VAL A 543 -5.68 -42.26 26.74
CA VAL A 543 -6.51 -41.52 25.79
C VAL A 543 -7.99 -41.89 25.92
N ASP A 544 -8.31 -43.17 26.12
CA ASP A 544 -9.69 -43.63 26.30
C ASP A 544 -10.33 -43.09 27.60
N LEU A 545 -9.51 -42.79 28.63
CA LEU A 545 -9.97 -42.19 29.89
C LEU A 545 -10.34 -40.72 29.78
N LEU A 546 -10.04 -40.06 28.65
CA LEU A 546 -10.42 -38.68 28.42
C LEU A 546 -11.93 -38.48 28.24
N ASP A 547 -12.73 -39.54 28.14
CA ASP A 547 -14.19 -39.43 28.08
C ASP A 547 -14.82 -39.28 29.47
N ASP A 548 -14.15 -39.76 30.53
CA ASP A 548 -14.64 -39.71 31.91
C ASP A 548 -14.19 -38.43 32.62
N ASP A 549 -15.14 -37.54 32.90
CA ASP A 549 -14.94 -36.25 33.56
C ASP A 549 -14.25 -36.36 34.92
N ALA A 550 -14.41 -37.48 35.65
CA ALA A 550 -13.82 -37.67 36.98
C ALA A 550 -12.29 -37.84 36.94
N VAL A 551 -11.73 -38.35 35.83
CA VAL A 551 -10.30 -38.64 35.68
C VAL A 551 -9.63 -37.85 34.57
N ALA A 552 -10.40 -37.24 33.67
CA ALA A 552 -9.90 -36.61 32.46
C ALA A 552 -8.87 -35.49 32.69
N GLU A 553 -8.98 -34.73 33.78
CA GLU A 553 -8.00 -33.67 34.09
C GLU A 553 -6.62 -34.26 34.39
N THR A 554 -6.58 -35.29 35.25
CA THR A 554 -5.33 -35.98 35.61
C THR A 554 -4.77 -36.76 34.41
N ALA A 555 -5.65 -37.38 33.61
CA ALA A 555 -5.27 -38.05 32.37
C ALA A 555 -4.68 -37.07 31.34
N SER A 556 -5.30 -35.89 31.17
CA SER A 556 -4.80 -34.82 30.29
C SER A 556 -3.43 -34.30 30.74
N GLU A 557 -3.25 -34.11 32.05
CA GLU A 557 -1.96 -33.69 32.62
C GLU A 557 -0.87 -34.73 32.32
N ALA A 558 -1.16 -36.01 32.54
CA ALA A 558 -0.22 -37.09 32.27
C ALA A 558 0.12 -37.19 30.76
N LEU A 559 -0.89 -37.09 29.88
CA LEU A 559 -0.69 -37.07 28.43
C LEU A 559 0.14 -35.86 27.97
N ARG A 560 -0.01 -34.66 28.55
CA ARG A 560 0.81 -33.48 28.19
C ARG A 560 2.31 -33.74 28.35
N THR A 561 2.72 -34.54 29.34
CA THR A 561 4.14 -34.83 29.59
C THR A 561 4.77 -35.68 28.48
N VAL A 562 3.98 -36.55 27.83
CA VAL A 562 4.44 -37.48 26.80
C VAL A 562 3.99 -37.09 25.38
N ALA A 563 3.15 -36.05 25.27
CA ALA A 563 2.59 -35.56 24.00
C ALA A 563 3.62 -35.20 22.91
N PRO A 564 4.84 -34.66 23.21
CA PRO A 564 5.85 -34.41 22.18
C PRO A 564 6.30 -35.67 21.44
N ALA A 565 6.42 -36.82 22.14
CA ALA A 565 6.79 -38.10 21.54
C ALA A 565 5.62 -38.76 20.80
N HIS A 566 4.39 -38.54 21.28
CA HIS A 566 3.17 -39.21 20.80
C HIS A 566 2.23 -38.31 20.00
N THR A 567 2.73 -37.22 19.40
CA THR A 567 1.92 -36.25 18.65
C THR A 567 1.11 -36.91 17.52
N GLY A 568 1.65 -37.95 16.87
CA GLY A 568 0.96 -38.69 15.80
C GLY A 568 -0.30 -39.40 16.29
N LEU A 569 -0.19 -40.17 17.38
CA LEU A 569 -1.32 -40.89 17.99
C LEU A 569 -2.44 -39.94 18.42
N LEU A 570 -2.07 -38.82 19.04
CA LEU A 570 -3.01 -37.78 19.47
C LEU A 570 -3.73 -37.14 18.27
N LEU A 571 -3.01 -36.78 17.21
CA LEU A 571 -3.60 -36.24 15.99
C LEU A 571 -4.55 -37.24 15.31
N ASP A 572 -4.13 -38.49 15.17
CA ASP A 572 -4.96 -39.54 14.59
C ASP A 572 -6.26 -39.72 15.37
N THR A 573 -6.22 -39.56 16.70
CA THR A 573 -7.40 -39.68 17.55
C THR A 573 -8.35 -38.50 17.37
N VAL A 574 -7.85 -37.27 17.26
CA VAL A 574 -8.71 -36.08 17.08
C VAL A 574 -9.31 -36.02 15.67
N LEU A 575 -8.57 -36.46 14.66
CA LEU A 575 -9.02 -36.49 13.27
C LEU A 575 -10.04 -37.61 12.99
N ARG A 576 -10.12 -38.64 13.85
CA ARG A 576 -11.15 -39.69 13.74
C ARG A 576 -12.52 -39.16 14.15
N LEU A 577 -13.43 -39.10 13.18
CA LEU A 577 -14.84 -38.74 13.39
C LEU A 577 -15.59 -39.67 14.38
N ARG A 578 -15.10 -40.90 14.61
CA ARG A 578 -15.72 -41.86 15.53
C ARG A 578 -15.36 -41.64 17.01
N SER A 579 -14.37 -40.80 17.30
CA SER A 579 -13.97 -40.53 18.68
C SER A 579 -14.98 -39.62 19.38
N PRO A 580 -15.26 -39.81 20.69
CA PRO A 580 -16.20 -38.97 21.41
C PRO A 580 -15.81 -37.48 21.37
N PRO A 581 -16.76 -36.54 21.17
CA PRO A 581 -16.46 -35.10 21.13
C PRO A 581 -15.70 -34.56 22.36
N PRO A 582 -15.96 -34.99 23.61
CA PRO A 582 -15.16 -34.58 24.78
C PRO A 582 -13.67 -34.95 24.64
N VAL A 583 -13.39 -36.17 24.19
CA VAL A 583 -12.02 -36.68 23.95
C VAL A 583 -11.32 -35.83 22.89
N ARG A 584 -11.98 -35.58 21.75
CA ARG A 584 -11.42 -34.78 20.64
C ARG A 584 -11.04 -33.37 21.10
N ARG A 585 -11.92 -32.71 21.87
CA ARG A 585 -11.68 -31.36 22.41
C ARG A 585 -10.52 -31.33 23.41
N ARG A 586 -10.47 -32.29 24.34
CA ARG A 586 -9.39 -32.41 25.34
C ARG A 586 -8.03 -32.64 24.70
N ILE A 587 -7.95 -33.52 23.70
CA ILE A 587 -6.69 -33.74 22.98
C ILE A 587 -6.29 -32.50 22.17
N CYS A 588 -7.24 -31.76 21.56
CA CYS A 588 -6.94 -30.48 20.92
C CYS A 588 -6.28 -29.48 21.89
N ASP A 589 -6.74 -29.42 23.14
CA ASP A 589 -6.15 -28.59 24.19
C ASP A 589 -4.75 -29.05 24.60
N ILE A 590 -4.47 -30.37 24.56
CA ILE A 590 -3.13 -30.94 24.78
C ILE A 590 -2.20 -30.53 23.63
N LEU A 591 -2.66 -30.67 22.38
CA LEU A 591 -1.91 -30.32 21.17
C LEU A 591 -1.54 -28.83 21.11
N ALA A 592 -2.38 -27.94 21.65
CA ALA A 592 -2.11 -26.51 21.75
C ALA A 592 -0.81 -26.18 22.51
N THR A 593 -0.27 -27.12 23.28
CA THR A 593 0.98 -26.93 24.02
C THR A 593 2.25 -27.20 23.19
N LEU A 594 2.11 -27.81 22.01
CA LEU A 594 3.21 -28.36 21.20
C LEU A 594 3.56 -27.47 19.99
N PRO A 595 4.65 -26.68 20.02
CA PRO A 595 5.00 -25.74 18.97
C PRO A 595 5.72 -26.41 17.77
N THR A 596 5.16 -27.50 17.23
CA THR A 596 5.77 -28.30 16.15
C THR A 596 5.00 -28.18 14.84
N GLN A 597 5.71 -28.33 13.71
CA GLN A 597 5.10 -28.30 12.38
C GLN A 597 4.06 -29.41 12.19
N ARG A 598 4.31 -30.61 12.74
CA ARG A 598 3.36 -31.74 12.69
C ARG A 598 2.04 -31.39 13.40
N CYS A 599 2.12 -30.79 14.58
CA CYS A 599 0.93 -30.33 15.32
C CYS A 599 0.17 -29.27 14.52
N ALA A 600 0.86 -28.23 14.03
CA ALA A 600 0.24 -27.17 13.25
C ALA A 600 -0.47 -27.69 11.99
N SER A 601 0.16 -28.59 11.23
CA SER A 601 -0.46 -29.20 10.04
C SER A 601 -1.68 -30.05 10.37
N GLY A 602 -1.72 -30.71 11.53
CA GLY A 602 -2.88 -31.46 11.99
C GLY A 602 -4.03 -30.57 12.47
N LEU A 603 -3.71 -29.49 13.19
CA LEU A 603 -4.71 -28.49 13.63
C LEU A 603 -5.36 -27.78 12.44
N VAL A 604 -4.62 -27.52 11.36
CA VAL A 604 -5.20 -26.96 10.12
C VAL A 604 -6.21 -27.91 9.49
N GLN A 605 -5.99 -29.23 9.52
CA GLN A 605 -6.96 -30.21 9.01
C GLN A 605 -8.27 -30.19 9.80
N LEU A 606 -8.20 -29.92 11.11
CA LEU A 606 -9.39 -29.81 11.97
C LEU A 606 -10.24 -28.58 11.69
N LEU A 607 -9.75 -27.59 10.93
CA LEU A 607 -10.56 -26.43 10.52
C LEU A 607 -11.66 -26.79 9.52
N ALA A 608 -11.59 -27.98 8.92
CA ALA A 608 -12.62 -28.53 8.04
C ALA A 608 -13.63 -29.44 8.77
N ASP A 609 -13.55 -29.55 10.10
CA ASP A 609 -14.44 -30.43 10.87
C ASP A 609 -15.91 -29.97 10.84
N SER A 610 -16.84 -30.92 10.93
CA SER A 610 -18.27 -30.62 10.98
C SER A 610 -18.69 -29.89 12.27
N GLU A 611 -17.95 -30.09 13.38
CA GLU A 611 -18.26 -29.48 14.67
C GLU A 611 -17.59 -28.11 14.81
N PHE A 612 -18.40 -27.04 14.88
CA PHE A 612 -17.88 -25.67 15.03
C PHE A 612 -17.00 -25.47 16.27
N GLU A 613 -17.39 -26.05 17.42
CA GLU A 613 -16.63 -25.95 18.67
C GLU A 613 -15.20 -26.52 18.50
N LEU A 614 -15.07 -27.64 17.80
CA LEU A 614 -13.76 -28.23 17.54
C LEU A 614 -12.95 -27.39 16.54
N ARG A 615 -13.58 -26.85 15.49
CA ARG A 615 -12.93 -25.90 14.57
C ARG A 615 -12.39 -24.68 15.32
N PHE A 616 -13.20 -24.11 16.22
CA PHE A 616 -12.83 -22.95 17.02
C PHE A 616 -11.66 -23.24 17.96
N ARG A 617 -11.69 -24.37 18.67
CA ARG A 617 -10.58 -24.83 19.51
C ARG A 617 -9.31 -25.08 18.70
N ALA A 618 -9.43 -25.66 17.50
CA ALA A 618 -8.29 -25.89 16.63
C ALA A 618 -7.66 -24.57 16.16
N ALA A 619 -8.46 -23.56 15.81
CA ALA A 619 -7.96 -22.22 15.47
C ALA A 619 -7.25 -21.55 16.66
N ALA A 620 -7.84 -21.64 17.86
CA ALA A 620 -7.23 -21.10 19.08
C ALA A 620 -5.92 -21.83 19.44
N ALA A 621 -5.89 -23.16 19.35
CA ALA A 621 -4.70 -23.97 19.53
C ALA A 621 -3.60 -23.61 18.52
N LEU A 622 -3.98 -23.44 17.25
CA LEU A 622 -3.06 -23.04 16.18
C LEU A 622 -2.44 -21.67 16.48
N LEU A 623 -3.25 -20.70 16.92
CA LEU A 623 -2.75 -19.38 17.30
C LEU A 623 -1.72 -19.46 18.44
N ARG A 624 -1.99 -20.24 19.49
CA ARG A 624 -1.04 -20.44 20.60
C ARG A 624 0.26 -21.13 20.15
N VAL A 625 0.15 -22.12 19.27
CA VAL A 625 1.29 -22.85 18.69
C VAL A 625 2.19 -21.91 17.88
N VAL A 626 1.59 -21.05 17.05
CA VAL A 626 2.29 -20.06 16.22
C VAL A 626 2.82 -18.89 17.06
N GLN A 627 2.20 -18.57 18.20
CA GLN A 627 2.74 -17.61 19.16
C GLN A 627 4.03 -18.11 19.82
N ARG A 628 4.09 -19.41 20.14
CA ARG A 628 5.27 -20.03 20.74
C ARG A 628 6.40 -20.28 19.71
N ASN A 629 6.06 -20.45 18.44
CA ASN A 629 7.03 -20.65 17.37
C ASN A 629 6.55 -19.98 16.08
N SER A 630 7.10 -18.80 15.80
CA SER A 630 6.79 -18.01 14.60
C SER A 630 7.44 -18.56 13.32
N ALA A 631 8.37 -19.52 13.42
CA ALA A 631 9.04 -20.13 12.25
C ALA A 631 8.21 -21.23 11.58
N LEU A 632 7.03 -21.55 12.10
CA LEU A 632 6.13 -22.56 11.54
C LEU A 632 5.56 -22.11 10.19
N ARG A 633 5.48 -23.04 9.24
CA ARG A 633 4.94 -22.79 7.90
C ARG A 633 3.46 -23.15 7.86
N LEU A 634 2.61 -22.15 7.70
CA LEU A 634 1.17 -22.34 7.62
C LEU A 634 0.66 -22.17 6.18
N PRO A 635 -0.31 -22.98 5.73
CA PRO A 635 -0.97 -22.79 4.44
C PRO A 635 -1.98 -21.63 4.54
N GLY A 636 -1.52 -20.40 4.32
CA GLY A 636 -2.35 -19.19 4.43
C GLY A 636 -3.65 -19.24 3.60
N GLU A 637 -3.61 -19.84 2.42
CA GLU A 637 -4.79 -20.01 1.56
C GLU A 637 -5.90 -20.85 2.22
N GLN A 638 -5.55 -21.95 2.89
CA GLN A 638 -6.51 -22.79 3.61
C GLN A 638 -7.10 -22.06 4.82
N LEU A 639 -6.28 -21.26 5.51
CA LEU A 639 -6.72 -20.45 6.65
C LEU A 639 -7.67 -19.34 6.23
N PHE A 640 -7.38 -18.64 5.13
CA PHE A 640 -8.30 -17.66 4.57
C PHE A 640 -9.58 -18.29 4.03
N ALA A 641 -9.50 -19.47 3.41
CA ALA A 641 -10.69 -20.21 2.95
C ALA A 641 -11.59 -20.60 4.13
N ALA A 642 -11.03 -21.16 5.21
CA ALA A 642 -11.76 -21.51 6.41
C ALA A 642 -12.42 -20.29 7.07
N ALA A 643 -11.72 -19.15 7.12
CA ALA A 643 -12.27 -17.88 7.58
C ALA A 643 -13.40 -17.38 6.66
N GLY A 644 -13.24 -17.52 5.33
CA GLY A 644 -14.22 -17.12 4.33
C GLY A 644 -15.53 -17.91 4.44
N THR A 645 -15.44 -19.24 4.61
CA THR A 645 -16.61 -20.10 4.81
C THR A 645 -17.42 -19.65 6.02
N GLU A 646 -16.77 -19.43 7.16
CA GLU A 646 -17.45 -19.02 8.39
C GLU A 646 -18.02 -17.59 8.28
N ALA A 647 -17.30 -16.66 7.67
CA ALA A 647 -17.78 -15.29 7.43
C ALA A 647 -19.04 -15.28 6.57
N HIS A 648 -19.09 -16.12 5.53
CA HIS A 648 -20.25 -16.23 4.65
C HIS A 648 -21.48 -16.79 5.39
N ASP A 649 -21.29 -17.82 6.22
CA ASP A 649 -22.36 -18.38 7.05
C ASP A 649 -22.88 -17.38 8.09
N CYS A 650 -21.98 -16.63 8.74
CA CYS A 650 -22.33 -15.53 9.63
C CYS A 650 -23.13 -14.44 8.91
N GLY A 651 -22.69 -14.03 7.71
CA GLY A 651 -23.36 -13.02 6.90
C GLY A 651 -24.75 -13.46 6.42
N ARG A 652 -24.97 -14.75 6.19
CA ARG A 652 -26.30 -15.32 5.88
C ARG A 652 -27.21 -15.32 7.10
N LEU A 653 -26.72 -15.79 8.25
CA LEU A 653 -27.47 -15.83 9.51
C LEU A 653 -27.88 -14.42 9.96
N TRP A 654 -26.96 -13.46 9.90
CA TRP A 654 -27.21 -12.07 10.27
C TRP A 654 -28.26 -11.40 9.38
N ARG A 655 -28.20 -11.61 8.06
CA ARG A 655 -29.20 -11.10 7.11
C ARG A 655 -30.57 -11.74 7.34
N TYR A 656 -30.62 -13.05 7.54
CA TYR A 656 -31.87 -13.76 7.80
C TYR A 656 -32.56 -13.20 9.05
N GLN A 657 -31.78 -13.00 10.11
CA GLN A 657 -32.29 -12.49 11.38
C GLN A 657 -32.75 -11.03 11.29
N THR A 658 -31.93 -10.14 10.73
CA THR A 658 -32.29 -8.72 10.58
C THR A 658 -33.48 -8.49 9.65
N THR A 659 -33.75 -9.40 8.70
CA THR A 659 -34.90 -9.31 7.78
C THR A 659 -36.22 -9.76 8.45
N ILE A 660 -36.17 -10.74 9.35
CA ILE A 660 -37.37 -11.31 9.99
C ILE A 660 -37.71 -10.59 11.31
N GLU A 661 -36.74 -10.33 12.18
CA GLU A 661 -36.97 -9.76 13.52
C GLU A 661 -37.10 -8.23 13.50
N GLY A 662 -36.62 -7.56 12.44
CA GLY A 662 -36.80 -6.11 12.25
C GLY A 662 -38.25 -5.64 12.12
N LYS A 663 -39.22 -6.57 12.13
CA LYS A 663 -40.66 -6.30 12.14
C LYS A 663 -41.37 -6.69 13.45
N LEU A 664 -40.71 -7.35 14.42
CA LEU A 664 -41.43 -8.06 15.50
C LEU A 664 -40.97 -7.78 16.94
N THR A 665 -39.77 -7.26 17.22
CA THR A 665 -39.31 -7.03 18.62
C THR A 665 -38.29 -5.91 18.80
N ASP A 666 -38.41 -5.14 19.89
CA ASP A 666 -37.49 -4.07 20.35
C ASP A 666 -36.15 -4.57 20.96
N VAL A 667 -35.84 -5.88 20.85
CA VAL A 667 -34.61 -6.46 21.41
C VAL A 667 -33.46 -6.31 20.41
N ALA A 668 -32.32 -5.77 20.86
CA ALA A 668 -31.13 -5.66 20.02
C ALA A 668 -30.71 -7.04 19.48
N PRO A 669 -30.61 -7.25 18.15
CA PRO A 669 -30.42 -8.57 17.52
C PRO A 669 -29.18 -9.32 18.03
N ALA A 670 -28.18 -8.62 18.58
CA ALA A 670 -26.97 -9.18 19.17
C ALA A 670 -27.22 -10.12 20.38
N HIS A 671 -28.31 -9.98 21.13
CA HIS A 671 -28.53 -10.75 22.38
C HIS A 671 -29.26 -12.09 22.17
N SER A 672 -29.74 -12.33 20.94
CA SER A 672 -30.40 -13.57 20.54
C SER A 672 -29.41 -14.73 20.43
N ALA A 673 -29.90 -15.98 20.44
CA ALA A 673 -29.06 -17.16 20.23
C ALA A 673 -28.32 -17.14 18.87
N ALA A 674 -28.98 -16.63 17.81
CA ALA A 674 -28.39 -16.47 16.49
C ALA A 674 -27.35 -15.33 16.44
N GLY A 675 -27.60 -14.21 17.12
CA GLY A 675 -26.65 -13.11 17.31
C GLY A 675 -25.38 -13.57 18.03
N LYS A 676 -25.54 -14.33 19.13
CA LYS A 676 -24.42 -14.98 19.83
C LYS A 676 -23.64 -15.91 18.90
N ARG A 677 -24.31 -16.70 18.06
CA ARG A 677 -23.64 -17.58 17.09
C ARG A 677 -22.82 -16.80 16.06
N VAL A 678 -23.30 -15.65 15.58
CA VAL A 678 -22.57 -14.76 14.68
C VAL A 678 -21.36 -14.14 15.38
N ILE A 679 -21.49 -13.74 16.65
CA ILE A 679 -20.39 -13.25 17.48
C ILE A 679 -19.30 -14.34 17.61
N HIS A 680 -19.66 -15.56 17.97
CA HIS A 680 -18.68 -16.66 18.07
C HIS A 680 -18.02 -16.97 16.72
N GLY A 681 -18.78 -16.90 15.62
CA GLY A 681 -18.23 -17.09 14.27
C GLY A 681 -17.27 -15.98 13.84
N LEU A 682 -17.54 -14.71 14.19
CA LEU A 682 -16.58 -13.63 13.97
C LEU A 682 -15.34 -13.76 14.84
N ALA A 683 -15.49 -14.25 16.08
CA ALA A 683 -14.35 -14.54 16.93
C ALA A 683 -13.44 -15.61 16.32
N TYR A 684 -14.03 -16.64 15.71
CA TYR A 684 -13.29 -17.64 14.94
C TYR A 684 -12.53 -17.02 13.77
N VAL A 685 -13.20 -16.20 12.95
CA VAL A 685 -12.60 -15.53 11.79
C VAL A 685 -11.39 -14.70 12.21
N PHE A 686 -11.52 -13.85 13.24
CA PHE A 686 -10.41 -13.04 13.70
C PHE A 686 -9.28 -13.88 14.31
N THR A 687 -9.61 -14.97 15.01
CA THR A 687 -8.60 -15.91 15.54
C THR A 687 -7.73 -16.48 14.43
N LEU A 688 -8.34 -16.91 13.31
CA LEU A 688 -7.60 -17.35 12.13
C LEU A 688 -6.78 -16.23 11.50
N LEU A 689 -7.32 -15.02 11.39
CA LEU A 689 -6.59 -13.88 10.85
C LEU A 689 -5.35 -13.54 11.70
N PHE A 690 -5.40 -13.66 13.02
CA PHE A 690 -4.23 -13.50 13.91
C PHE A 690 -3.14 -14.57 13.72
N THR A 691 -3.44 -15.68 13.05
CA THR A 691 -2.44 -16.70 12.70
C THR A 691 -1.67 -16.39 11.42
N VAL A 692 -2.27 -15.64 10.49
CA VAL A 692 -1.73 -15.39 9.14
C VAL A 692 -1.25 -13.94 8.96
N LEU A 693 -1.93 -12.99 9.60
CA LEU A 693 -1.66 -11.56 9.49
C LEU A 693 -0.82 -11.05 10.67
N ASP A 694 -0.19 -9.90 10.47
CA ASP A 694 0.54 -9.21 11.53
C ASP A 694 -0.39 -8.87 12.70
N ARG A 695 -0.02 -9.37 13.89
CA ARG A 695 -0.88 -9.37 15.07
C ARG A 695 -1.16 -7.96 15.58
N GLU A 696 -0.14 -7.12 15.62
CA GLU A 696 -0.28 -5.79 16.22
C GLU A 696 -1.15 -4.84 15.37
N PRO A 697 -0.95 -4.72 14.04
CA PRO A 697 -1.83 -3.94 13.19
C PRO A 697 -3.27 -4.49 13.17
N LEU A 698 -3.46 -5.81 13.12
CA LEU A 698 -4.78 -6.42 13.16
C LEU A 698 -5.50 -6.15 14.49
N ARG A 699 -4.78 -6.20 15.62
CA ARG A 699 -5.32 -5.86 16.94
C ARG A 699 -5.76 -4.39 17.01
N LEU A 700 -4.96 -3.47 16.47
CA LEU A 700 -5.32 -2.05 16.40
C LEU A 700 -6.54 -1.82 15.51
N ALA A 701 -6.63 -2.49 14.37
CA ALA A 701 -7.78 -2.40 13.47
C ALA A 701 -9.07 -2.88 14.15
N ILE A 702 -9.04 -4.02 14.84
CA ILE A 702 -10.19 -4.52 15.62
C ILE A 702 -10.55 -3.55 16.76
N GLY A 703 -9.54 -3.02 17.46
CA GLY A 703 -9.76 -2.00 18.49
C GLY A 703 -10.44 -0.73 17.96
N ALA A 704 -10.02 -0.28 16.77
CA ALA A 704 -10.58 0.88 16.10
C ALA A 704 -12.00 0.62 15.59
N LEU A 705 -12.29 -0.59 15.12
CA LEU A 705 -13.66 -1.00 14.75
C LEU A 705 -14.62 -1.08 15.95
N ALA A 706 -14.09 -1.41 17.14
CA ALA A 706 -14.86 -1.46 18.38
C ALA A 706 -15.08 -0.09 19.02
N ALA A 707 -14.43 0.98 18.53
CA ALA A 707 -14.60 2.33 19.04
C ALA A 707 -15.94 2.96 18.59
N ASP A 708 -16.49 3.84 19.42
CA ASP A 708 -17.71 4.61 19.10
C ASP A 708 -17.43 5.75 18.09
N ASP A 709 -16.15 6.13 17.92
CA ASP A 709 -15.72 7.16 16.98
C ASP A 709 -15.72 6.65 15.53
N ALA A 710 -16.47 7.34 14.67
CA ALA A 710 -16.59 7.02 13.25
C ALA A 710 -15.26 7.13 12.50
N ALA A 711 -14.36 8.05 12.91
CA ALA A 711 -13.05 8.21 12.29
C ALA A 711 -12.14 7.00 12.58
N GLN A 712 -12.09 6.56 13.84
CA GLN A 712 -11.33 5.37 14.24
C GLN A 712 -11.87 4.10 13.58
N ARG A 713 -13.20 3.93 13.52
CA ARG A 713 -13.81 2.81 12.80
C ARG A 713 -13.43 2.80 11.32
N GLY A 714 -13.40 3.98 10.68
CA GLY A 714 -12.94 4.13 9.29
C GLY A 714 -11.54 3.57 9.10
N THR A 715 -10.59 3.94 9.97
CA THR A 715 -9.20 3.44 9.94
C THR A 715 -9.12 1.91 10.09
N GLY A 716 -9.94 1.33 10.98
CA GLY A 716 -9.98 -0.12 11.17
C GLY A 716 -10.53 -0.88 9.97
N LEU A 717 -11.60 -0.37 9.35
CA LEU A 717 -12.14 -0.92 8.09
C LEU A 717 -11.09 -0.81 7.00
N GLU A 718 -10.46 0.35 6.84
CA GLU A 718 -9.46 0.59 5.81
C GLU A 718 -8.28 -0.38 5.86
N TYR A 719 -7.76 -0.67 7.06
CA TYR A 719 -6.72 -1.69 7.23
C TYR A 719 -7.20 -3.07 6.72
N LEU A 720 -8.38 -3.51 7.16
CA LEU A 720 -8.92 -4.81 6.73
C LEU A 720 -9.23 -4.86 5.23
N HIS A 721 -9.65 -3.74 4.62
CA HIS A 721 -9.87 -3.66 3.18
C HIS A 721 -8.62 -4.03 2.37
N ASN A 722 -7.46 -3.61 2.89
CA ASN A 722 -6.17 -3.68 2.20
C ASN A 722 -5.46 -5.02 2.41
N VAL A 723 -5.67 -5.66 3.56
CA VAL A 723 -4.95 -6.87 3.95
C VAL A 723 -5.74 -8.15 3.67
N LEU A 724 -7.07 -8.09 3.59
CA LEU A 724 -7.91 -9.26 3.36
C LEU A 724 -8.02 -9.63 1.86
N PRO A 725 -8.01 -10.94 1.53
CA PRO A 725 -8.34 -11.42 0.19
C PRO A 725 -9.77 -11.02 -0.25
N PRO A 726 -10.05 -10.88 -1.57
CA PRO A 726 -11.33 -10.40 -2.09
C PRO A 726 -12.54 -11.19 -1.56
N ASP A 727 -12.48 -12.53 -1.60
CA ASP A 727 -13.59 -13.41 -1.23
C ASP A 727 -13.95 -13.27 0.26
N LEU A 728 -12.92 -13.21 1.13
CA LEU A 728 -13.11 -13.01 2.55
C LEU A 728 -13.61 -11.59 2.85
N ARG A 729 -13.10 -10.59 2.13
CA ARG A 729 -13.54 -9.21 2.26
C ARG A 729 -15.01 -9.07 1.93
N GLU A 730 -15.47 -9.60 0.80
CA GLU A 730 -16.88 -9.55 0.39
C GLU A 730 -17.82 -10.22 1.39
N ALA A 731 -17.39 -11.35 1.98
CA ALA A 731 -18.16 -12.04 3.00
C ALA A 731 -18.23 -11.27 4.34
N LEU A 732 -17.13 -10.62 4.73
CA LEU A 732 -16.99 -9.97 6.05
C LEU A 732 -17.54 -8.53 6.08
N TRP A 733 -17.47 -7.80 4.96
CA TRP A 733 -17.82 -6.37 4.88
C TRP A 733 -19.23 -6.04 5.41
N PRO A 734 -20.29 -6.77 5.02
CA PRO A 734 -21.64 -6.47 5.48
C PRO A 734 -21.82 -6.59 7.00
N LEU A 735 -21.02 -7.45 7.65
CA LEU A 735 -21.04 -7.63 9.09
C LEU A 735 -20.28 -6.49 9.82
N LEU A 736 -19.19 -5.98 9.24
CA LEU A 736 -18.37 -4.94 9.85
C LEU A 736 -18.97 -3.54 9.72
N GLU A 737 -19.72 -3.26 8.63
CA GLU A 737 -20.40 -1.98 8.42
C GLU A 737 -21.65 -1.81 9.31
N ASP A 738 -22.33 -2.90 9.67
CA ASP A 738 -23.57 -2.83 10.45
C ASP A 738 -23.29 -2.44 11.91
N ARG A 739 -23.65 -1.19 12.25
CA ARG A 739 -23.49 -0.64 13.61
C ARG A 739 -24.26 -1.39 14.69
N ARG A 740 -25.27 -2.19 14.33
CA ARG A 740 -26.04 -3.01 15.28
C ARG A 740 -25.23 -4.20 15.81
N LEU A 741 -24.17 -4.57 15.09
CA LEU A 741 -23.20 -5.56 15.51
C LEU A 741 -21.99 -4.84 16.12
N SER A 742 -22.00 -4.61 17.44
CA SER A 742 -20.87 -3.93 18.08
C SER A 742 -19.72 -4.92 18.30
N LEU A 743 -18.53 -4.61 17.78
CA LEU A 743 -17.31 -5.39 18.08
C LEU A 743 -16.86 -5.26 19.55
N GLY A 744 -17.51 -4.36 20.31
CA GLY A 744 -17.39 -4.28 21.77
C GLY A 744 -18.02 -5.49 22.50
N THR A 745 -19.13 -6.07 22.02
CA THR A 745 -19.67 -7.31 22.60
C THR A 745 -18.83 -8.53 22.27
N LEU A 746 -18.16 -8.55 21.11
CA LEU A 746 -17.15 -9.56 20.75
C LEU A 746 -15.99 -9.64 21.76
N ARG A 747 -15.58 -8.50 22.34
CA ARG A 747 -14.62 -8.48 23.46
C ARG A 747 -15.21 -9.04 24.76
N ALA A 748 -16.49 -8.82 25.02
CA ALA A 748 -17.15 -9.23 26.26
C ALA A 748 -17.53 -10.72 26.29
N GLU A 749 -17.81 -11.32 25.12
CA GLU A 749 -18.30 -12.69 25.00
C GLU A 749 -17.22 -13.73 24.60
N SER A 750 -15.98 -13.32 24.34
CA SER A 750 -14.89 -14.25 23.97
C SER A 750 -13.63 -14.02 24.79
N ASP A 751 -13.37 -14.90 25.76
CA ASP A 751 -12.17 -14.83 26.63
C ASP A 751 -10.85 -14.85 25.85
N ILE A 752 -10.79 -15.59 24.73
CA ILE A 752 -9.60 -15.68 23.87
C ILE A 752 -9.33 -14.35 23.17
N LEU A 753 -10.37 -13.72 22.59
CA LEU A 753 -10.22 -12.38 22.03
C LEU A 753 -10.04 -11.33 23.13
N ALA A 754 -10.64 -11.48 24.30
CA ALA A 754 -10.42 -10.60 25.44
C ALA A 754 -8.98 -10.70 25.96
N GLU A 755 -8.33 -11.87 25.92
CA GLU A 755 -6.92 -12.06 26.26
C GLU A 755 -6.01 -11.41 25.20
N ILE A 756 -6.27 -11.68 23.92
CA ILE A 756 -5.50 -11.13 22.79
C ILE A 756 -5.66 -9.60 22.68
N ILE A 757 -6.87 -9.10 22.91
CA ILE A 757 -7.19 -7.69 22.80
C ILE A 757 -6.97 -6.96 24.14
N GLY A 758 -7.10 -7.62 25.29
CA GLY A 758 -6.93 -7.05 26.64
C GLY A 758 -5.48 -6.78 27.03
N GLN A 759 -4.51 -7.37 26.32
CA GLN A 759 -3.11 -6.88 26.33
C GLN A 759 -2.97 -5.50 25.63
N ALA A 760 -4.00 -5.02 24.94
CA ALA A 760 -4.19 -3.60 24.65
C ALA A 760 -4.89 -2.95 25.85
N ARG A 761 -4.13 -2.47 26.85
CA ARG A 761 -4.74 -1.57 27.85
C ARG A 761 -5.35 -0.37 27.10
N PRO A 762 -6.67 -0.13 27.21
CA PRO A 762 -7.22 1.17 26.86
C PRO A 762 -6.72 2.16 27.92
N GLY A 763 -5.81 3.07 27.54
CA GLY A 763 -5.46 4.21 28.40
C GLY A 763 -4.15 4.14 29.20
N ALA A 764 -3.05 3.62 28.65
CA ALA A 764 -1.71 3.81 29.24
C ALA A 764 -0.75 4.57 28.30
N ILE A 765 -1.21 5.66 27.71
CA ILE A 765 -0.35 6.83 27.56
C ILE A 765 -0.79 7.77 28.68
N ASP A 766 -0.09 7.71 29.82
CA ASP A 766 -0.16 8.80 30.79
C ASP A 766 0.53 10.00 30.15
N LEU A 767 -0.22 10.74 29.34
CA LEU A 767 0.17 11.99 28.69
C LEU A 767 0.67 13.01 29.74
N GLU A 768 0.29 12.84 31.01
CA GLU A 768 0.71 13.68 32.12
C GLU A 768 2.07 13.26 32.67
N ALA A 769 2.37 11.95 32.79
CA ALA A 769 3.72 11.45 33.06
C ALA A 769 4.71 11.72 31.91
N VAL A 770 4.25 11.64 30.66
CA VAL A 770 5.05 12.03 29.48
C VAL A 770 5.28 13.55 29.49
N ARG A 771 4.27 14.38 29.79
CA ARG A 771 4.46 15.83 29.99
C ARG A 771 5.38 16.15 31.15
N LYS A 772 5.31 15.41 32.27
CA LYS A 772 6.21 15.59 33.42
C LYS A 772 7.65 15.22 33.07
N ARG A 773 7.87 14.13 32.33
CA ARG A 773 9.21 13.72 31.85
C ARG A 773 9.77 14.70 30.81
N VAL A 774 8.93 15.26 29.95
CA VAL A 774 9.33 16.29 28.97
C VAL A 774 9.60 17.64 29.66
N LYS A 775 8.85 18.01 30.70
CA LYS A 775 9.15 19.20 31.53
C LYS A 775 10.41 19.02 32.37
N ALA A 776 10.65 17.84 32.94
CA ALA A 776 11.86 17.53 33.70
C ALA A 776 13.11 17.55 32.80
N ARG A 777 13.04 16.99 31.58
CA ARG A 777 14.14 17.07 30.61
C ARG A 777 14.43 18.49 30.09
N ARG A 778 13.45 19.39 30.08
CA ARG A 778 13.66 20.81 29.71
C ARG A 778 14.34 21.62 30.81
N ALA A 779 14.24 21.21 32.08
CA ALA A 779 14.89 21.90 33.19
C ALA A 779 16.38 21.52 33.34
N ASP A 780 16.76 20.30 32.93
CA ASP A 780 18.16 19.83 32.97
C ASP A 780 19.05 20.33 31.83
N THR A 781 18.45 20.91 30.77
CA THR A 781 19.20 21.52 29.65
C THR A 781 19.37 23.04 29.76
N SER A 782 19.03 23.62 30.91
CA SER A 782 19.19 25.06 31.19
C SER A 782 20.09 25.35 32.39
N HIS A 783 21.09 24.48 32.64
CA HIS A 783 22.25 24.78 33.48
C HIS A 783 23.55 24.48 32.76
#